data_AF-A0A496WWW5-F1
#
_entry.id   AF-A0A496WWW5-F1
#
_cell.length_a   1.000
_cell.length_b   1.000
_cell.length_c   1.000
_cell.angle_alpha   90.00
_cell.angle_beta   90.00
_cell.angle_gamma   90.00
#
_symmetry.space_group_name_H-M   'P 1'
#
loop_
_entity.id
_entity.type
_entity.pdbx_description
1 polymer ?
#
loop_
_entity_poly.entity_id
_entity_poly.type
_entity_poly.pdbx_seq_one_letter_code
_entity_poly.pdbx_strand_id
1 'polypeptide(L)'
;MKSDIKKTRTRPFQQLLVGLAAFVSTQIIAAPLSLETAPLFTTSSAKPNLILSIDDSGSMDGEVLFPSNDGALWWNTSTHRFDSAGAVNYNTSGSANSTWKKFTYLFPNGTGTGKRVYDDSSHAHFAIPPIMQYAFARSSEYNKMYYDPDVTYETWAEYGSTTFSDITETAAPSDPVSGSSTLNLVTDRYSTSSNEVFKMYSGMKIPTGTYYDGSTASSDIAATNNSNVAIRYYPATYYIKKITGTFSVGTGGSLSMGDCATPSTTLYDTFHDEPSTLSGIDVDSLGPDGSCLTKVEIKSATSSYINSGTRTDCATPSDCTYTEEVQNFANWYSYNRKRHIALRAGMGQAFVGFTAIRTGIFTINNRSNVTMWDMESDSDTFYSNLYDIDGNSGGTPNRRAMNYAGQQFKRTDSSAPIIEECQKNFTLFFTDGFASDSSYDPSLSSDDSSQGAPYEDSVDHTIADTTWHYYSTNLRADLTAGQVPEALGCSASPVDPQLDCNSNLHMNTYTVGMGANGTIFGVSHNEVADAYTTPPTWPNVNSARDNTQVDDLYHAAVNGRGEMYNATSADELQDKLKSALLNIQASIGVASAVTFNTATLETNSAVYLAFFNSANWGGDLQSFALSSAGDVTLASTWSAADILDSGSPVAYNTRTIITHDGSAGIPFQWASLSATQKTDLNAAPGGDGEEALEFIRGKRTNEGVGEYRVRGSILGDMVNAAPVFVGVPSLSWPTTSPFPTTTGNSYTDFRYGLLLTPRTEVVYVGANDGMLHGFNASTGAELLAYIPNFAYSSSSNEGLHYLADPLYSHHYYVDLSPTISDAYIDSGSGDAWHSILIGGGRSGGRGLFAL
;
A
#
# COMPACT_ATOMS: atom_id res chain seq x y z
N MET A 1 -63.13 26.06 -44.77
CA MET A 1 -63.78 26.52 -46.02
C MET A 1 -63.64 28.04 -46.09
N LYS A 2 -62.81 28.53 -47.03
CA LYS A 2 -62.58 29.94 -47.46
C LYS A 2 -62.06 30.95 -46.40
N SER A 3 -60.84 31.51 -46.54
CA SER A 3 -60.42 32.60 -47.47
C SER A 3 -61.09 33.94 -47.14
N ASP A 4 -60.48 35.13 -47.18
CA ASP A 4 -59.12 35.67 -47.28
C ASP A 4 -59.29 37.21 -47.40
N ILE A 5 -58.21 38.01 -47.28
CA ILE A 5 -58.01 39.36 -47.90
C ILE A 5 -58.71 40.59 -47.24
N LYS A 6 -57.99 41.50 -46.54
CA LYS A 6 -57.09 42.63 -46.96
C LYS A 6 -57.78 43.88 -47.55
N LYS A 7 -57.48 45.07 -46.97
CA LYS A 7 -56.94 46.33 -47.61
C LYS A 7 -57.13 47.57 -46.70
N THR A 8 -56.07 48.21 -46.16
CA THR A 8 -55.31 49.42 -46.63
C THR A 8 -56.16 50.70 -46.78
N ARG A 9 -55.80 51.93 -46.34
CA ARG A 9 -54.54 52.74 -46.45
C ARG A 9 -54.79 54.05 -45.63
N THR A 10 -53.82 54.72 -44.99
CA THR A 10 -53.00 55.84 -45.55
C THR A 10 -51.86 56.29 -44.60
N ARG A 11 -50.81 56.89 -45.21
CA ARG A 11 -49.46 57.38 -44.76
C ARG A 11 -49.52 58.78 -44.06
N PRO A 12 -48.42 59.40 -43.51
CA PRO A 12 -46.98 59.28 -43.87
C PRO A 12 -45.85 59.42 -42.78
N PHE A 13 -44.65 58.95 -43.17
CA PHE A 13 -43.25 59.42 -42.99
C PHE A 13 -42.69 60.23 -41.78
N GLN A 14 -41.58 59.70 -41.24
CA GLN A 14 -40.31 60.29 -40.70
C GLN A 14 -40.31 61.26 -39.50
N GLN A 15 -39.79 60.85 -38.33
CA GLN A 15 -38.39 60.93 -37.82
C GLN A 15 -37.92 62.34 -37.38
N LEU A 16 -37.72 62.55 -36.06
CA LEU A 16 -36.39 62.80 -35.45
C LEU A 16 -36.44 62.83 -33.90
N LEU A 17 -35.34 62.38 -33.30
CA LEU A 17 -34.97 62.33 -31.88
C LEU A 17 -35.06 63.68 -31.14
N VAL A 18 -35.29 63.65 -29.82
CA VAL A 18 -34.29 63.81 -28.73
C VAL A 18 -35.07 63.86 -27.40
N GLY A 19 -34.56 63.13 -26.40
CA GLY A 19 -35.31 62.68 -25.24
C GLY A 19 -35.56 63.67 -24.11
N LEU A 20 -36.38 63.22 -23.16
CA LEU A 20 -36.26 63.53 -21.74
C LEU A 20 -37.08 62.52 -20.94
N ALA A 21 -36.57 62.18 -19.76
CA ALA A 21 -37.03 61.15 -18.84
C ALA A 21 -38.53 61.22 -18.43
N ALA A 22 -39.15 60.04 -18.24
CA ALA A 22 -40.12 59.78 -17.16
C ALA A 22 -40.53 58.29 -17.10
N PHE A 23 -40.25 57.68 -15.95
CA PHE A 23 -40.94 56.58 -15.25
C PHE A 23 -41.72 55.52 -16.07
N VAL A 24 -41.17 54.30 -16.09
CA VAL A 24 -41.95 53.06 -16.08
C VAL A 24 -41.33 52.12 -15.04
N SER A 25 -42.16 51.71 -14.07
CA SER A 25 -41.87 50.72 -13.04
C SER A 25 -41.38 49.40 -13.65
N THR A 26 -40.13 49.05 -13.40
CA THR A 26 -39.60 47.71 -13.68
C THR A 26 -40.09 46.75 -12.60
N GLN A 27 -40.91 45.77 -12.99
CA GLN A 27 -41.06 44.57 -12.18
C GLN A 27 -39.75 43.80 -12.26
N ILE A 28 -39.00 43.79 -11.16
CA ILE A 28 -37.91 42.86 -10.94
C ILE A 28 -38.57 41.50 -10.70
N ILE A 29 -38.58 40.66 -11.72
CA ILE A 29 -38.70 39.22 -11.50
C ILE A 29 -37.33 38.82 -10.95
N ALA A 30 -37.24 38.74 -9.62
CA ALA A 30 -36.13 38.04 -8.99
C ALA A 30 -36.22 36.58 -9.44
N ALA A 31 -35.19 36.10 -10.14
CA ALA A 31 -34.94 34.67 -10.27
C ALA A 31 -34.90 34.07 -8.85
N PRO A 32 -35.38 32.82 -8.65
CA PRO A 32 -35.33 32.19 -7.34
C PRO A 32 -33.90 32.24 -6.82
N LEU A 33 -33.73 32.89 -5.66
CA LEU A 33 -32.50 32.83 -4.89
C LEU A 33 -32.33 31.37 -4.47
N SER A 34 -31.51 30.62 -5.21
CA SER A 34 -30.99 29.34 -4.76
C SER A 34 -30.03 29.64 -3.62
N LEU A 35 -30.56 29.65 -2.40
CA LEU A 35 -29.75 29.52 -1.20
C LEU A 35 -29.01 28.19 -1.32
N GLU A 36 -27.69 28.28 -1.35
CA GLU A 36 -26.79 27.14 -1.36
C GLU A 36 -27.03 26.31 -0.09
N THR A 37 -27.38 25.03 -0.26
CA THR A 37 -27.72 24.11 0.82
C THR A 37 -26.54 23.21 1.22
N ALA A 38 -25.31 23.66 0.99
CA ALA A 38 -24.11 22.98 1.48
C ALA A 38 -23.30 23.96 2.35
N PRO A 39 -22.78 23.52 3.52
CA PRO A 39 -21.86 24.33 4.29
C PRO A 39 -20.57 24.61 3.50
N LEU A 40 -20.04 25.82 3.65
CA LEU A 40 -18.95 26.44 2.88
C LEU A 40 -17.54 25.83 3.11
N PHE A 41 -17.44 24.53 3.40
CA PHE A 41 -16.17 23.82 3.54
C PHE A 41 -16.07 22.53 2.73
N THR A 42 -17.04 22.24 1.87
CA THR A 42 -16.87 21.22 0.83
C THR A 42 -16.46 21.88 -0.48
N THR A 43 -15.20 22.27 -0.61
CA THR A 43 -14.60 22.17 -1.94
C THR A 43 -14.65 20.69 -2.30
N SER A 44 -15.31 20.32 -3.40
CA SER A 44 -15.12 18.98 -3.93
C SER A 44 -13.63 18.84 -4.24
N SER A 45 -12.87 18.12 -3.40
CA SER A 45 -11.49 17.79 -3.72
C SER A 45 -11.53 16.96 -5.00
N ALA A 46 -11.01 17.52 -6.09
CA ALA A 46 -10.86 16.78 -7.33
C ALA A 46 -9.94 15.59 -7.04
N LYS A 47 -10.35 14.37 -7.47
CA LYS A 47 -9.54 13.16 -7.24
C LYS A 47 -8.11 13.41 -7.72
N PRO A 48 -7.09 13.12 -6.90
CA PRO A 48 -5.69 13.30 -7.26
C PRO A 48 -5.30 12.35 -8.39
N ASN A 49 -4.23 12.70 -9.09
CA ASN A 49 -3.69 11.92 -10.19
C ASN A 49 -2.43 11.18 -9.74
N LEU A 50 -2.33 9.89 -10.04
CA LEU A 50 -1.12 9.08 -9.86
C LEU A 50 -0.66 8.52 -11.21
N ILE A 51 0.57 8.81 -11.61
CA ILE A 51 1.20 8.19 -12.78
C ILE A 51 2.22 7.16 -12.32
N LEU A 52 1.98 5.91 -12.70
CA LEU A 52 2.87 4.78 -12.47
C LEU A 52 3.86 4.68 -13.64
N SER A 53 5.14 4.90 -13.34
CA SER A 53 6.23 4.72 -14.29
C SER A 53 6.88 3.37 -14.03
N ILE A 54 6.64 2.39 -14.91
CA ILE A 54 6.99 0.98 -14.65
C ILE A 54 8.19 0.54 -15.47
N ASP A 55 9.17 -0.04 -14.79
CA ASP A 55 10.33 -0.66 -15.43
C ASP A 55 9.91 -1.92 -16.21
N ASP A 56 10.10 -1.87 -17.52
CA ASP A 56 9.95 -2.97 -18.45
C ASP A 56 11.29 -3.35 -19.12
N SER A 57 12.41 -2.95 -18.52
CA SER A 57 13.74 -3.32 -19.00
C SER A 57 13.99 -4.82 -18.85
N GLY A 58 14.97 -5.36 -19.57
CA GLY A 58 15.11 -6.81 -19.60
C GLY A 58 15.74 -7.43 -18.35
N SER A 59 16.25 -6.64 -17.39
CA SER A 59 16.56 -7.14 -16.05
C SER A 59 15.31 -7.63 -15.33
N MET A 60 14.15 -7.05 -15.64
CA MET A 60 12.87 -7.40 -15.02
C MET A 60 12.43 -8.85 -15.31
N ASP A 61 12.90 -9.45 -16.41
CA ASP A 61 12.64 -10.87 -16.73
C ASP A 61 13.52 -11.86 -15.94
N GLY A 62 14.49 -11.34 -15.16
CA GLY A 62 15.39 -12.14 -14.35
C GLY A 62 14.67 -12.93 -13.25
N GLU A 63 15.16 -14.16 -13.01
CA GLU A 63 14.75 -15.03 -11.90
C GLU A 63 15.71 -14.92 -10.70
N VAL A 64 16.57 -13.90 -10.72
CA VAL A 64 17.63 -13.67 -9.74
C VAL A 64 17.65 -12.21 -9.32
N LEU A 65 18.03 -11.93 -8.08
CA LEU A 65 18.32 -10.59 -7.57
C LEU A 65 19.46 -10.68 -6.55
N PHE A 66 20.68 -10.54 -7.05
CA PHE A 66 21.91 -10.48 -6.27
C PHE A 66 22.35 -9.04 -6.05
N PRO A 67 23.21 -8.74 -5.06
CA PRO A 67 23.80 -7.41 -4.88
C PRO A 67 24.88 -7.13 -5.95
N SER A 68 24.45 -7.02 -7.20
CA SER A 68 25.27 -6.74 -8.38
C SER A 68 24.62 -5.64 -9.24
N ASN A 69 25.28 -5.23 -10.32
CA ASN A 69 24.88 -4.06 -11.14
C ASN A 69 23.47 -4.12 -11.75
N ASP A 70 22.93 -5.30 -11.99
CA ASP A 70 21.59 -5.53 -12.52
C ASP A 70 20.93 -6.77 -11.89
N GLY A 71 21.43 -7.13 -10.70
CA GLY A 71 21.07 -8.31 -9.93
C GLY A 71 21.39 -9.67 -10.56
N ALA A 72 22.14 -9.72 -11.67
CA ALA A 72 22.62 -10.95 -12.28
C ALA A 72 23.86 -11.54 -11.58
N LEU A 73 24.15 -12.82 -11.82
CA LEU A 73 25.46 -13.40 -11.50
C LEU A 73 26.44 -13.25 -12.66
N TRP A 74 27.68 -12.92 -12.32
CA TRP A 74 28.75 -12.70 -13.27
C TRP A 74 29.87 -13.72 -13.10
N TRP A 75 29.95 -14.66 -14.05
CA TRP A 75 31.06 -15.58 -14.13
C TRP A 75 32.28 -14.87 -14.71
N ASN A 76 33.38 -14.89 -13.97
CA ASN A 76 34.66 -14.38 -14.43
C ASN A 76 35.47 -15.54 -15.05
N THR A 77 35.78 -15.44 -16.35
CA THR A 77 36.50 -16.51 -17.06
C THR A 77 37.99 -16.60 -16.71
N SER A 78 38.54 -15.62 -16.00
CA SER A 78 39.95 -15.63 -15.56
C SER A 78 40.10 -16.25 -14.18
N THR A 79 39.18 -15.97 -13.25
CA THR A 79 39.19 -16.56 -11.90
C THR A 79 38.38 -17.84 -11.80
N HIS A 80 37.51 -18.12 -12.77
CA HIS A 80 36.58 -19.25 -12.77
C HIS A 80 35.67 -19.27 -11.53
N ARG A 81 35.12 -18.09 -11.19
CA ARG A 81 34.27 -17.86 -10.00
C ARG A 81 33.10 -16.92 -10.33
N PHE A 82 32.05 -17.01 -9.53
CA PHE A 82 30.95 -16.04 -9.46
C PHE A 82 31.19 -14.94 -8.42
N ASP A 83 32.22 -15.10 -7.61
CA ASP A 83 32.51 -14.29 -6.45
C ASP A 83 33.98 -13.88 -6.39
N SER A 84 34.25 -12.93 -5.51
CA SER A 84 35.58 -12.47 -5.12
C SER A 84 35.55 -12.07 -3.65
N ALA A 85 36.40 -12.69 -2.83
CA ALA A 85 36.52 -12.42 -1.39
C ALA A 85 35.19 -12.55 -0.61
N GLY A 86 34.35 -13.53 -0.98
CA GLY A 86 33.09 -13.83 -0.31
C GLY A 86 31.89 -12.99 -0.74
N ALA A 87 32.07 -12.06 -1.68
CA ALA A 87 30.99 -11.31 -2.30
C ALA A 87 30.83 -11.71 -3.76
N VAL A 88 29.59 -11.70 -4.26
CA VAL A 88 29.32 -11.93 -5.68
C VAL A 88 30.01 -10.87 -6.55
N ASN A 89 30.43 -11.27 -7.74
CA ASN A 89 31.12 -10.39 -8.68
C ASN A 89 30.23 -9.24 -9.16
N TYR A 90 30.83 -8.04 -9.25
CA TYR A 90 30.19 -6.84 -9.78
C TYR A 90 30.83 -6.44 -11.12
N ASN A 91 30.06 -6.49 -12.21
CA ASN A 91 30.52 -6.08 -13.54
C ASN A 91 29.92 -4.72 -13.94
N THR A 92 30.68 -3.65 -13.77
CA THR A 92 30.25 -2.26 -14.08
C THR A 92 29.80 -2.07 -15.54
N SER A 93 30.30 -2.88 -16.48
CA SER A 93 29.86 -2.78 -17.89
C SER A 93 28.42 -3.26 -18.10
N GLY A 94 27.88 -4.08 -17.18
CA GLY A 94 26.55 -4.68 -17.28
C GLY A 94 26.28 -5.46 -18.57
N SER A 95 27.33 -5.92 -19.24
CA SER A 95 27.26 -6.65 -20.50
C SER A 95 28.28 -7.76 -20.51
N ALA A 96 27.89 -8.90 -21.08
CA ALA A 96 28.80 -10.02 -21.27
C ALA A 96 29.90 -9.65 -22.28
N ASN A 97 31.13 -10.08 -22.00
CA ASN A 97 32.29 -9.88 -22.86
C ASN A 97 33.23 -11.08 -22.79
N SER A 98 34.49 -10.96 -23.20
CA SER A 98 35.45 -12.07 -23.13
C SER A 98 35.70 -12.58 -21.71
N THR A 99 35.65 -11.69 -20.71
CA THR A 99 35.95 -11.97 -19.30
C THR A 99 34.69 -12.27 -18.50
N TRP A 100 33.63 -11.52 -18.73
CA TRP A 100 32.41 -11.57 -17.91
C TRP A 100 31.28 -12.27 -18.67
N LYS A 101 30.68 -13.29 -18.05
CA LYS A 101 29.51 -14.00 -18.58
C LYS A 101 28.35 -13.86 -17.61
N LYS A 102 27.17 -13.56 -18.14
CA LYS A 102 25.98 -13.24 -17.36
C LYS A 102 25.16 -14.51 -17.08
N PHE A 103 24.44 -14.51 -15.97
CA PHE A 103 23.45 -15.53 -15.62
C PHE A 103 22.27 -14.85 -14.94
N THR A 104 21.08 -15.00 -15.51
CA THR A 104 19.86 -14.28 -15.08
C THR A 104 18.67 -15.20 -14.79
N TYR A 105 18.81 -16.49 -15.10
CA TYR A 105 17.73 -17.46 -14.91
C TYR A 105 18.18 -18.58 -13.97
N LEU A 106 17.22 -19.29 -13.42
CA LEU A 106 17.39 -20.49 -12.61
C LEU A 106 16.86 -21.72 -13.34
N PHE A 107 15.84 -21.53 -14.19
CA PHE A 107 15.22 -22.58 -14.97
C PHE A 107 15.54 -22.41 -16.47
N PRO A 108 16.04 -23.45 -17.14
CA PRO A 108 16.21 -23.42 -18.59
C PRO A 108 14.89 -23.85 -19.23
N ASN A 109 13.87 -22.98 -19.18
CA ASN A 109 12.51 -23.30 -19.63
C ASN A 109 12.21 -22.88 -21.08
N GLY A 110 13.25 -22.61 -21.88
CA GLY A 110 13.11 -22.16 -23.27
C GLY A 110 12.92 -20.64 -23.39
N THR A 111 12.63 -20.17 -24.60
CA THR A 111 12.40 -18.75 -24.93
C THR A 111 11.05 -18.57 -25.62
N GLY A 112 10.46 -17.39 -25.50
CA GLY A 112 9.14 -17.06 -26.06
C GLY A 112 8.15 -16.54 -25.01
N THR A 113 6.92 -16.23 -25.44
CA THR A 113 5.87 -15.63 -24.58
C THR A 113 5.62 -16.46 -23.32
N GLY A 114 5.70 -15.81 -22.16
CA GLY A 114 5.59 -16.43 -20.84
C GLY A 114 6.84 -17.18 -20.36
N LYS A 115 7.81 -17.49 -21.23
CA LYS A 115 9.11 -18.12 -20.90
C LYS A 115 10.19 -17.03 -20.77
N ARG A 116 11.46 -17.34 -21.03
CA ARG A 116 12.54 -16.33 -21.07
C ARG A 116 12.34 -15.38 -22.25
N VAL A 117 12.53 -14.08 -22.01
CA VAL A 117 12.53 -13.03 -23.04
C VAL A 117 13.76 -13.15 -23.95
N TYR A 118 14.91 -13.52 -23.39
CA TYR A 118 16.18 -13.52 -24.11
C TYR A 118 16.53 -14.85 -24.78
N ASP A 119 16.69 -14.82 -26.11
CA ASP A 119 17.32 -15.89 -26.90
C ASP A 119 18.85 -15.77 -26.86
N ASP A 120 19.54 -16.84 -26.44
CA ASP A 120 20.81 -16.78 -25.72
C ASP A 120 22.07 -16.99 -26.58
N SER A 121 22.11 -16.43 -27.79
CA SER A 121 23.29 -16.53 -28.69
C SER A 121 24.31 -15.39 -28.56
N SER A 122 23.93 -14.20 -28.09
CA SER A 122 24.77 -12.98 -28.19
C SER A 122 25.11 -12.29 -26.87
N HIS A 123 24.28 -12.40 -25.82
CA HIS A 123 24.42 -11.61 -24.57
C HIS A 123 24.57 -12.45 -23.30
N ALA A 124 24.69 -13.78 -23.45
CA ALA A 124 24.87 -14.74 -22.36
C ALA A 124 23.80 -14.69 -21.26
N HIS A 125 22.51 -14.72 -21.58
CA HIS A 125 21.44 -14.79 -20.58
C HIS A 125 21.05 -16.24 -20.29
N PHE A 126 21.82 -16.91 -19.43
CA PHE A 126 21.68 -18.35 -19.17
C PHE A 126 21.11 -18.69 -17.79
N ALA A 127 20.60 -19.92 -17.68
CA ALA A 127 20.20 -20.50 -16.41
C ALA A 127 21.41 -21.00 -15.61
N ILE A 128 21.43 -20.72 -14.31
CA ILE A 128 22.46 -21.16 -13.38
C ILE A 128 22.34 -22.67 -13.17
N PRO A 129 23.40 -23.46 -13.45
CA PRO A 129 23.37 -24.91 -13.26
C PRO A 129 22.92 -25.31 -11.83
N PRO A 130 21.99 -26.26 -11.67
CA PRO A 130 21.44 -26.70 -10.38
C PRO A 130 22.37 -27.71 -9.71
N ILE A 131 23.63 -27.31 -9.51
CA ILE A 131 24.68 -28.12 -8.90
C ILE A 131 25.14 -27.49 -7.58
N MET A 132 25.75 -28.29 -6.72
CA MET A 132 26.00 -27.90 -5.33
C MET A 132 26.82 -26.62 -5.21
N GLN A 133 27.79 -26.34 -6.08
CA GLN A 133 28.59 -25.10 -5.96
C GLN A 133 27.77 -23.83 -6.14
N TYR A 134 26.65 -23.90 -6.86
CA TYR A 134 25.80 -22.75 -7.18
C TYR A 134 24.45 -22.84 -6.48
N ALA A 135 24.35 -23.68 -5.45
CA ALA A 135 23.15 -23.86 -4.64
C ALA A 135 22.69 -22.56 -3.97
N PHE A 136 23.62 -21.66 -3.63
CA PHE A 136 23.32 -20.35 -3.07
C PHE A 136 22.33 -19.54 -3.95
N ALA A 137 22.31 -19.77 -5.26
CA ALA A 137 21.35 -19.10 -6.14
C ALA A 137 19.89 -19.56 -5.96
N ARG A 138 19.67 -20.66 -5.23
CA ARG A 138 18.37 -21.24 -4.86
C ARG A 138 18.13 -21.12 -3.35
N SER A 139 18.59 -20.03 -2.77
CA SER A 139 18.39 -19.68 -1.36
C SER A 139 17.94 -18.22 -1.28
N SER A 140 16.85 -17.94 -0.58
CA SER A 140 16.33 -16.57 -0.36
C SER A 140 17.32 -15.68 0.40
N GLU A 141 18.31 -16.28 1.08
CA GLU A 141 19.41 -15.59 1.73
C GLU A 141 20.32 -14.84 0.75
N TYR A 142 20.59 -15.42 -0.43
CA TYR A 142 21.52 -14.85 -1.42
C TYR A 142 20.82 -14.35 -2.68
N ASN A 143 19.77 -15.05 -3.10
CA ASN A 143 18.93 -14.65 -4.22
C ASN A 143 17.55 -14.31 -3.69
N LYS A 144 17.28 -13.03 -3.50
CA LYS A 144 16.03 -12.57 -2.88
C LYS A 144 14.77 -12.75 -3.74
N MET A 145 14.94 -13.12 -5.01
CA MET A 145 13.83 -13.56 -5.87
C MET A 145 13.49 -15.04 -5.72
N TYR A 146 14.36 -15.82 -5.07
CA TYR A 146 14.10 -17.23 -4.89
C TYR A 146 13.06 -17.49 -3.80
N TYR A 147 12.43 -18.66 -3.89
CA TYR A 147 11.47 -19.13 -2.92
C TYR A 147 12.00 -19.01 -1.49
N ASP A 148 11.24 -18.33 -0.65
CA ASP A 148 11.45 -18.26 0.79
C ASP A 148 10.39 -19.13 1.49
N PRO A 149 10.79 -20.19 2.22
CA PRO A 149 9.84 -21.06 2.93
C PRO A 149 9.07 -20.33 4.04
N ASP A 150 9.54 -19.17 4.49
CA ASP A 150 8.90 -18.38 5.55
C ASP A 150 7.85 -17.37 5.00
N VAL A 151 7.69 -17.29 3.68
CA VAL A 151 6.75 -16.36 3.02
C VAL A 151 5.56 -17.12 2.43
N THR A 152 4.34 -16.63 2.68
CA THR A 152 3.12 -17.11 2.01
C THR A 152 2.96 -16.38 0.68
N TYR A 153 2.91 -17.11 -0.43
CA TYR A 153 2.76 -16.55 -1.78
C TYR A 153 1.30 -16.67 -2.24
N GLU A 154 0.62 -15.53 -2.26
CA GLU A 154 -0.78 -15.41 -2.65
C GLU A 154 -0.96 -15.36 -4.18
N THR A 155 -2.19 -15.59 -4.63
CA THR A 155 -2.60 -15.37 -6.01
C THR A 155 -2.68 -13.87 -6.33
N TRP A 156 -2.66 -13.52 -7.61
CA TRP A 156 -2.88 -12.13 -8.03
C TRP A 156 -4.30 -11.67 -7.73
N ALA A 157 -4.49 -10.36 -7.53
CA ALA A 157 -5.79 -9.78 -7.27
C ALA A 157 -6.73 -9.98 -8.48
N GLU A 158 -7.95 -10.41 -8.19
CA GLU A 158 -9.00 -10.62 -9.18
C GLU A 158 -9.59 -9.29 -9.67
N TYR A 159 -10.08 -9.26 -10.91
CA TYR A 159 -10.75 -8.08 -11.48
C TYR A 159 -11.76 -8.50 -12.54
N GLY A 160 -12.89 -7.79 -12.61
CA GLY A 160 -14.01 -8.13 -13.48
C GLY A 160 -14.41 -9.61 -13.38
N SER A 161 -14.22 -10.36 -14.47
CA SER A 161 -14.45 -11.81 -14.53
C SER A 161 -13.16 -12.65 -14.46
N THR A 162 -11.99 -12.02 -14.37
CA THR A 162 -10.69 -12.68 -14.30
C THR A 162 -10.40 -13.06 -12.86
N THR A 163 -10.26 -14.36 -12.62
CA THR A 163 -9.95 -14.95 -11.31
C THR A 163 -8.61 -15.67 -11.36
N PHE A 164 -7.92 -15.72 -10.22
CA PHE A 164 -6.63 -16.40 -10.10
C PHE A 164 -6.71 -17.43 -8.98
N SER A 165 -6.33 -18.66 -9.29
CA SER A 165 -6.45 -19.81 -8.39
C SER A 165 -5.08 -20.42 -8.13
N ASP A 166 -5.01 -21.20 -7.05
CA ASP A 166 -3.85 -22.03 -6.73
C ASP A 166 -3.30 -22.78 -7.95
N ILE A 167 -1.99 -22.71 -8.10
CA ILE A 167 -1.29 -23.29 -9.24
C ILE A 167 -1.18 -24.80 -9.09
N THR A 168 -1.54 -25.53 -10.15
CA THR A 168 -1.30 -26.96 -10.24
C THR A 168 0.20 -27.25 -10.40
N GLU A 169 0.81 -27.87 -9.39
CA GLU A 169 2.25 -28.14 -9.27
C GLU A 169 2.82 -29.06 -10.37
N THR A 170 1.96 -29.89 -10.97
CA THR A 170 2.35 -30.76 -12.10
C THR A 170 2.36 -30.05 -13.46
N ALA A 171 1.81 -28.84 -13.53
CA ALA A 171 1.69 -28.05 -14.74
C ALA A 171 1.71 -26.54 -14.44
N ALA A 172 2.69 -26.09 -13.66
CA ALA A 172 2.81 -24.69 -13.24
C ALA A 172 3.14 -23.78 -14.43
N PRO A 173 2.30 -22.79 -14.78
CA PRO A 173 2.59 -21.86 -15.87
C PRO A 173 3.79 -20.97 -15.52
N SER A 174 4.58 -20.61 -16.52
CA SER A 174 5.76 -19.74 -16.29
C SER A 174 5.38 -18.27 -16.07
N ASP A 175 4.20 -17.87 -16.53
CA ASP A 175 3.51 -16.60 -16.32
C ASP A 175 2.00 -16.89 -16.28
N PRO A 176 1.23 -16.34 -15.32
CA PRO A 176 -0.17 -16.71 -15.09
C PRO A 176 -1.13 -16.16 -16.15
N VAL A 177 -0.73 -15.13 -16.92
CA VAL A 177 -1.57 -14.48 -17.93
C VAL A 177 -0.98 -14.56 -19.34
N SER A 178 0.33 -14.79 -19.46
CA SER A 178 1.04 -14.83 -20.74
C SER A 178 1.56 -16.21 -21.13
N GLY A 179 1.17 -16.67 -22.31
CA GLY A 179 1.66 -17.92 -22.90
C GLY A 179 0.98 -19.18 -22.33
N SER A 180 1.31 -20.34 -22.90
CA SER A 180 0.69 -21.64 -22.56
C SER A 180 1.68 -22.66 -21.99
N SER A 181 2.92 -22.24 -21.73
CA SER A 181 3.99 -23.14 -21.34
C SER A 181 3.98 -23.40 -19.84
N THR A 182 4.04 -24.68 -19.49
CA THR A 182 4.02 -25.15 -18.09
C THR A 182 5.26 -25.96 -17.74
N LEU A 183 5.57 -26.01 -16.45
CA LEU A 183 6.64 -26.81 -15.85
C LEU A 183 6.04 -27.73 -14.79
N ASN A 184 6.37 -29.02 -14.86
CA ASN A 184 6.10 -29.92 -13.74
C ASN A 184 7.16 -29.72 -12.67
N LEU A 185 6.76 -29.23 -11.49
CA LEU A 185 7.68 -28.84 -10.42
C LEU A 185 8.10 -30.02 -9.52
N VAL A 186 7.33 -31.11 -9.56
CA VAL A 186 7.41 -32.23 -8.61
C VAL A 186 7.99 -33.51 -9.21
N THR A 187 8.63 -33.41 -10.37
CA THR A 187 9.31 -34.54 -11.03
C THR A 187 10.72 -34.16 -11.48
N ASP A 188 11.62 -35.15 -11.51
CA ASP A 188 12.96 -34.94 -12.06
C ASP A 188 12.86 -34.51 -13.52
N ARG A 189 13.43 -33.35 -13.83
CA ARG A 189 13.50 -32.82 -15.19
C ARG A 189 14.85 -33.11 -15.81
N TYR A 190 14.83 -33.57 -17.05
CA TYR A 190 16.00 -33.72 -17.91
C TYR A 190 15.57 -33.39 -19.35
N SER A 191 16.24 -32.42 -19.98
CA SER A 191 15.96 -31.99 -21.35
C SER A 191 17.27 -31.85 -22.12
N THR A 192 17.28 -32.28 -23.38
CA THR A 192 18.41 -32.10 -24.32
C THR A 192 18.09 -31.07 -25.40
N SER A 193 16.94 -30.41 -25.31
CA SER A 193 16.56 -29.34 -26.24
C SER A 193 17.49 -28.16 -26.05
N SER A 194 17.98 -27.56 -27.15
CA SER A 194 19.05 -26.55 -27.12
C SER A 194 18.76 -25.32 -26.24
N ASN A 195 17.48 -24.97 -26.05
CA ASN A 195 17.06 -23.82 -25.24
C ASN A 195 16.57 -24.22 -23.83
N GLU A 196 16.68 -25.49 -23.47
CA GLU A 196 16.29 -26.06 -22.18
C GLU A 196 17.42 -26.77 -21.43
N VAL A 197 18.65 -26.35 -21.72
CA VAL A 197 19.90 -26.88 -21.16
C VAL A 197 20.66 -25.78 -20.41
N PHE A 198 21.60 -26.17 -19.56
CA PHE A 198 22.38 -25.23 -18.76
C PHE A 198 23.69 -24.86 -19.47
N LYS A 199 24.12 -23.60 -19.28
CA LYS A 199 25.40 -23.16 -19.82
C LYS A 199 26.53 -23.47 -18.84
N MET A 200 27.53 -24.21 -19.32
CA MET A 200 28.77 -24.44 -18.60
C MET A 200 29.91 -23.69 -19.29
N TYR A 201 30.56 -22.79 -18.56
CA TYR A 201 31.77 -22.10 -19.01
C TYR A 201 33.02 -22.87 -18.59
N SER A 202 34.13 -22.62 -19.30
CA SER A 202 35.43 -23.17 -18.92
C SER A 202 35.72 -22.91 -17.43
N GLY A 203 36.16 -23.96 -16.73
CA GLY A 203 36.47 -23.95 -15.29
C GLY A 203 35.31 -24.34 -14.37
N MET A 204 34.05 -24.31 -14.84
CA MET A 204 32.94 -24.84 -14.07
C MET A 204 33.08 -26.36 -13.92
N LYS A 205 32.77 -26.92 -12.75
CA LYS A 205 32.87 -28.36 -12.48
C LYS A 205 31.50 -28.99 -12.27
N ILE A 206 31.27 -30.15 -12.88
CA ILE A 206 30.12 -31.03 -12.63
C ILE A 206 30.53 -32.00 -11.51
N PRO A 207 29.88 -31.97 -10.33
CA PRO A 207 30.24 -32.86 -9.23
C PRO A 207 29.95 -34.33 -9.52
N THR A 208 30.72 -35.21 -8.89
CA THR A 208 30.46 -36.66 -8.85
C THR A 208 29.01 -36.96 -8.47
N GLY A 209 28.38 -37.94 -9.12
CA GLY A 209 26.98 -38.31 -8.87
C GLY A 209 25.95 -37.46 -9.61
N THR A 210 26.34 -36.34 -10.23
CA THR A 210 25.45 -35.54 -11.08
C THR A 210 25.10 -36.31 -12.35
N TYR A 211 23.82 -36.40 -12.69
CA TYR A 211 23.38 -36.96 -13.97
C TYR A 211 23.37 -35.87 -15.04
N TYR A 212 24.23 -36.02 -16.05
CA TYR A 212 24.43 -35.05 -17.12
C TYR A 212 24.66 -35.74 -18.48
N ASP A 213 24.16 -35.15 -19.57
CA ASP A 213 24.31 -35.62 -20.96
C ASP A 213 24.12 -37.15 -21.15
N GLY A 214 23.17 -37.73 -20.42
CA GLY A 214 22.80 -39.15 -20.51
C GLY A 214 23.63 -40.11 -19.65
N SER A 215 24.50 -39.60 -18.77
CA SER A 215 25.36 -40.40 -17.90
C SER A 215 25.48 -39.80 -16.50
N THR A 216 26.02 -40.55 -15.54
CA THR A 216 26.31 -40.03 -14.18
C THR A 216 27.81 -39.79 -14.03
N ALA A 217 28.19 -38.60 -13.57
CA ALA A 217 29.59 -38.25 -13.34
C ALA A 217 30.23 -39.19 -12.30
N SER A 218 31.29 -39.89 -12.69
CA SER A 218 32.03 -40.81 -11.79
C SER A 218 33.13 -40.12 -10.99
N SER A 219 33.42 -38.86 -11.30
CA SER A 219 34.34 -37.96 -10.62
C SER A 219 33.90 -36.52 -10.88
N ASP A 220 34.55 -35.54 -10.27
CA ASP A 220 34.37 -34.14 -10.67
C ASP A 220 34.87 -33.94 -12.12
N ILE A 221 34.05 -33.28 -12.94
CA ILE A 221 34.32 -33.05 -14.37
C ILE A 221 34.37 -31.56 -14.64
N ALA A 222 35.55 -31.05 -14.96
CA ALA A 222 35.72 -29.66 -15.38
C ALA A 222 35.27 -29.46 -16.83
N ALA A 223 34.43 -28.45 -17.07
CA ALA A 223 34.13 -27.97 -18.41
C ALA A 223 35.40 -27.38 -19.02
N THR A 224 35.86 -27.95 -20.14
CA THR A 224 37.08 -27.51 -20.85
C THR A 224 36.79 -26.44 -21.90
N ASN A 225 35.55 -26.35 -22.36
CA ASN A 225 35.06 -25.36 -23.31
C ASN A 225 33.65 -24.88 -22.93
N ASN A 226 33.21 -23.80 -23.59
CA ASN A 226 31.86 -23.29 -23.40
C ASN A 226 30.88 -24.26 -24.06
N SER A 227 30.06 -24.92 -23.25
CA SER A 227 29.16 -25.98 -23.68
C SER A 227 27.77 -25.78 -23.09
N ASN A 228 26.78 -26.32 -23.80
CA ASN A 228 25.42 -26.47 -23.27
C ASN A 228 25.31 -27.90 -22.78
N VAL A 229 24.89 -28.09 -21.53
CA VAL A 229 24.88 -29.39 -20.85
C VAL A 229 23.47 -29.67 -20.33
N ALA A 230 22.95 -30.84 -20.65
CA ALA A 230 21.71 -31.34 -20.06
C ALA A 230 22.02 -31.87 -18.66
N ILE A 231 21.45 -31.25 -17.62
CA ILE A 231 21.62 -31.67 -16.22
C ILE A 231 20.25 -32.06 -15.69
N ARG A 232 20.15 -33.24 -15.04
CA ARG A 232 18.91 -33.65 -14.37
C ARG A 232 18.78 -32.93 -13.04
N TYR A 233 17.59 -32.37 -12.76
CA TYR A 233 17.32 -31.65 -11.52
C TYR A 233 15.85 -31.78 -11.10
N TYR A 234 15.60 -31.59 -9.80
CA TYR A 234 14.26 -31.51 -9.23
C TYR A 234 13.88 -30.03 -9.07
N PRO A 235 12.85 -29.50 -9.75
CA PRO A 235 12.57 -28.06 -9.74
C PRO A 235 12.22 -27.49 -8.36
N ALA A 236 11.40 -28.19 -7.57
CA ALA A 236 11.01 -27.79 -6.22
C ALA A 236 12.12 -28.10 -5.18
N THR A 237 13.24 -27.40 -5.33
CA THR A 237 14.45 -27.52 -4.49
C THR A 237 14.90 -26.16 -4.00
N TYR A 238 15.01 -25.96 -2.70
CA TYR A 238 15.58 -24.74 -2.10
C TYR A 238 16.68 -25.06 -1.09
N TYR A 239 17.40 -24.02 -0.66
CA TYR A 239 18.49 -24.13 0.31
C TYR A 239 18.32 -23.14 1.44
N ILE A 240 18.44 -23.63 2.67
CA ILE A 240 18.35 -22.83 3.89
C ILE A 240 19.76 -22.64 4.46
N LYS A 241 20.06 -21.44 4.96
CA LYS A 241 21.31 -21.18 5.68
C LYS A 241 21.32 -21.87 7.04
N LYS A 242 22.42 -22.57 7.33
CA LYS A 242 22.63 -23.28 8.59
C LYS A 242 23.67 -22.54 9.43
N ILE A 243 23.34 -22.27 10.69
CA ILE A 243 24.20 -21.56 11.64
C ILE A 243 24.93 -22.48 12.64
N THR A 244 24.72 -23.79 12.57
CA THR A 244 25.34 -24.79 13.45
C THR A 244 25.77 -26.03 12.68
N GLY A 245 26.71 -26.78 13.23
CA GLY A 245 27.21 -28.03 12.64
C GLY A 245 28.60 -27.88 12.05
N THR A 246 29.20 -29.02 11.70
CA THR A 246 30.57 -29.09 11.19
C THR A 246 30.60 -29.81 9.86
N PHE A 247 31.53 -29.42 9.00
CA PHE A 247 31.76 -30.05 7.71
C PHE A 247 33.26 -30.23 7.47
N SER A 248 33.62 -30.95 6.42
CA SER A 248 34.97 -31.07 5.91
C SER A 248 34.98 -30.87 4.40
N VAL A 249 36.00 -30.20 3.89
CA VAL A 249 36.30 -30.02 2.46
C VAL A 249 37.78 -30.26 2.24
N GLY A 250 38.22 -30.61 1.03
CA GLY A 250 39.63 -30.93 0.83
C GLY A 250 40.15 -30.75 -0.58
N THR A 251 41.48 -30.72 -0.69
CA THR A 251 42.18 -30.70 -1.97
C THR A 251 43.25 -31.77 -1.96
N GLY A 252 43.38 -32.54 -3.05
CA GLY A 252 44.43 -33.53 -3.21
C GLY A 252 44.46 -34.60 -2.09
N GLY A 253 43.30 -34.91 -1.50
CA GLY A 253 43.16 -35.90 -0.42
C GLY A 253 43.43 -35.39 1.00
N SER A 254 43.74 -34.11 1.19
CA SER A 254 43.83 -33.49 2.52
C SER A 254 42.51 -32.80 2.88
N LEU A 255 41.94 -33.11 4.05
CA LEU A 255 40.69 -32.53 4.53
C LEU A 255 40.95 -31.41 5.54
N SER A 256 40.21 -30.31 5.40
CA SER A 256 40.09 -29.19 6.32
C SER A 256 38.71 -29.20 6.95
N MET A 257 38.63 -29.04 8.27
CA MET A 257 37.37 -28.95 9.01
C MET A 257 36.84 -27.51 8.99
N GLY A 258 35.52 -27.38 8.82
CA GLY A 258 34.78 -26.13 8.94
C GLY A 258 33.65 -26.23 9.96
N ASP A 259 33.21 -25.07 10.44
CA ASP A 259 32.11 -24.90 11.39
C ASP A 259 31.11 -23.89 10.81
N CYS A 260 29.84 -24.26 10.74
CA CYS A 260 28.77 -23.42 10.20
C CYS A 260 28.53 -22.16 11.05
N ALA A 261 28.94 -22.15 12.33
CA ALA A 261 28.90 -20.97 13.18
C ALA A 261 30.01 -19.95 12.84
N THR A 262 31.06 -20.37 12.12
CA THR A 262 32.16 -19.50 11.69
C THR A 262 32.46 -19.69 10.20
N PRO A 263 31.65 -19.06 9.31
CA PRO A 263 31.85 -19.11 7.86
C PRO A 263 33.28 -18.81 7.43
N SER A 264 33.76 -19.50 6.39
CA SER A 264 35.11 -19.31 5.86
C SER A 264 35.11 -19.29 4.33
N THR A 265 35.43 -18.14 3.77
CA THR A 265 35.60 -17.96 2.31
C THR A 265 36.69 -18.86 1.73
N THR A 266 37.75 -19.15 2.49
CA THR A 266 38.81 -20.08 2.06
C THR A 266 38.32 -21.53 1.98
N LEU A 267 37.44 -21.95 2.89
CA LEU A 267 36.82 -23.27 2.81
C LEU A 267 35.79 -23.34 1.67
N TYR A 268 35.06 -22.25 1.41
CA TYR A 268 34.23 -22.13 0.21
C TYR A 268 35.07 -22.26 -1.07
N ASP A 269 36.22 -21.59 -1.17
CA ASP A 269 37.12 -21.73 -2.33
C ASP A 269 37.56 -23.19 -2.54
N THR A 270 37.93 -23.86 -1.45
CA THR A 270 38.30 -25.28 -1.46
C THR A 270 37.14 -26.15 -1.95
N PHE A 271 35.93 -25.89 -1.45
CA PHE A 271 34.70 -26.56 -1.86
C PHE A 271 34.37 -26.31 -3.33
N HIS A 272 34.41 -25.06 -3.79
CA HIS A 272 34.08 -24.73 -5.17
C HIS A 272 35.02 -25.43 -6.14
N ASP A 273 36.31 -25.50 -5.80
CA ASP A 273 37.31 -26.20 -6.58
C ASP A 273 37.13 -27.72 -6.50
N GLU A 274 36.87 -28.33 -5.35
CA GLU A 274 36.74 -29.78 -5.23
C GLU A 274 35.40 -30.16 -4.57
N PRO A 275 34.26 -29.94 -5.25
CA PRO A 275 32.93 -29.99 -4.64
C PRO A 275 32.57 -31.36 -4.07
N SER A 276 33.03 -32.46 -4.68
CA SER A 276 32.78 -33.81 -4.17
C SER A 276 33.50 -34.14 -2.87
N THR A 277 34.39 -33.26 -2.38
CA THR A 277 35.07 -33.46 -1.09
C THR A 277 34.26 -32.93 0.10
N LEU A 278 33.20 -32.16 -0.16
CA LEU A 278 32.31 -31.69 0.90
C LEU A 278 31.65 -32.89 1.59
N SER A 279 31.80 -32.96 2.91
CA SER A 279 31.12 -33.93 3.75
C SER A 279 30.73 -33.27 5.07
N GLY A 280 29.51 -33.50 5.52
CA GLY A 280 28.99 -32.93 6.76
C GLY A 280 27.61 -33.49 7.05
N ILE A 281 27.13 -33.33 8.28
CA ILE A 281 25.78 -33.73 8.66
C ILE A 281 24.84 -32.57 8.29
N ASP A 282 23.97 -32.82 7.32
CA ASP A 282 23.05 -31.87 6.69
C ASP A 282 23.74 -30.56 6.25
N VAL A 283 24.93 -30.69 5.66
CA VAL A 283 25.64 -29.60 4.96
C VAL A 283 25.83 -30.05 3.52
N ASP A 284 24.97 -29.56 2.64
CA ASP A 284 24.88 -29.98 1.24
C ASP A 284 25.63 -29.03 0.30
N SER A 285 25.88 -27.79 0.73
CA SER A 285 26.62 -26.79 -0.01
C SER A 285 27.15 -25.69 0.93
N LEU A 286 27.96 -24.77 0.37
CA LEU A 286 28.41 -23.54 1.00
C LEU A 286 28.04 -22.34 0.12
N GLY A 287 27.66 -21.22 0.75
CA GLY A 287 27.52 -19.92 0.09
C GLY A 287 28.88 -19.25 -0.14
N PRO A 288 28.96 -18.21 -1.00
CA PRO A 288 30.22 -17.52 -1.31
C PRO A 288 30.96 -16.97 -0.07
N ASP A 289 30.21 -16.56 0.96
CA ASP A 289 30.74 -16.10 2.25
C ASP A 289 31.29 -17.25 3.13
N GLY A 290 31.12 -18.51 2.72
CA GLY A 290 31.47 -19.72 3.46
C GLY A 290 30.39 -20.23 4.41
N SER A 291 29.19 -19.66 4.40
CA SER A 291 28.08 -20.12 5.24
C SER A 291 27.57 -21.48 4.75
N CYS A 292 27.23 -22.37 5.68
CA CYS A 292 26.64 -23.67 5.35
C CYS A 292 25.23 -23.53 4.78
N LEU A 293 24.92 -24.37 3.79
CA LEU A 293 23.61 -24.50 3.18
C LEU A 293 23.12 -25.95 3.28
N THR A 294 21.86 -26.12 3.67
CA THR A 294 21.17 -27.42 3.68
C THR A 294 20.16 -27.47 2.55
N LYS A 295 20.14 -28.56 1.81
CA LYS A 295 19.22 -28.78 0.68
C LYS A 295 17.88 -29.27 1.19
N VAL A 296 16.80 -28.70 0.65
CA VAL A 296 15.44 -29.19 0.83
C VAL A 296 14.84 -29.46 -0.54
N GLU A 297 14.37 -30.70 -0.75
CA GLU A 297 13.56 -31.07 -1.92
C GLU A 297 12.13 -31.31 -1.45
N ILE A 298 11.17 -30.60 -2.05
CA ILE A 298 9.76 -30.73 -1.68
C ILE A 298 9.20 -32.02 -2.28
N LYS A 299 9.34 -33.13 -1.55
CA LYS A 299 8.92 -34.49 -1.92
C LYS A 299 7.78 -34.99 -1.03
N SER A 300 6.88 -35.77 -1.62
CA SER A 300 5.75 -36.38 -0.92
C SER A 300 6.14 -37.39 0.16
N ALA A 301 7.39 -37.87 0.16
CA ALA A 301 7.94 -38.74 1.19
C ALA A 301 8.35 -37.98 2.48
N THR A 302 8.54 -36.66 2.41
CA THR A 302 8.85 -35.80 3.55
C THR A 302 7.54 -35.35 4.19
N SER A 303 7.35 -35.65 5.47
CA SER A 303 6.08 -35.41 6.16
C SER A 303 5.87 -33.97 6.62
N SER A 304 6.94 -33.19 6.77
CA SER A 304 6.89 -31.82 7.32
C SER A 304 8.08 -30.99 6.85
N TYR A 305 7.83 -29.71 6.62
CA TYR A 305 8.79 -28.67 6.23
C TYR A 305 8.75 -27.57 7.28
N ILE A 306 9.91 -27.20 7.81
CA ILE A 306 10.01 -26.20 8.88
C ILE A 306 9.88 -24.81 8.27
N ASN A 307 9.11 -23.94 8.93
CA ASN A 307 9.10 -22.51 8.68
C ASN A 307 9.24 -21.74 10.02
N SER A 308 9.48 -20.44 9.98
CA SER A 308 9.75 -19.62 11.17
C SER A 308 8.53 -19.14 11.96
N GLY A 309 7.32 -19.63 11.67
CA GLY A 309 6.08 -19.24 12.35
C GLY A 309 5.26 -18.19 11.62
N THR A 310 5.72 -17.73 10.46
CA THR A 310 5.19 -16.56 9.74
C THR A 310 4.17 -16.93 8.66
N ARG A 311 4.16 -18.20 8.23
CA ARG A 311 3.28 -18.71 7.18
C ARG A 311 1.84 -18.83 7.69
N THR A 312 0.90 -18.15 7.04
CA THR A 312 -0.53 -18.16 7.42
C THR A 312 -1.31 -19.30 6.79
N ASP A 313 -0.76 -19.92 5.74
CA ASP A 313 -1.38 -21.02 4.99
C ASP A 313 -1.07 -22.41 5.55
N CYS A 314 -0.18 -22.51 6.54
CA CYS A 314 0.15 -23.77 7.19
C CYS A 314 -0.72 -24.00 8.43
N ALA A 315 -1.33 -25.18 8.54
CA ALA A 315 -2.21 -25.52 9.66
C ALA A 315 -1.50 -25.50 11.03
N THR A 316 -0.19 -25.71 11.05
CA THR A 316 0.67 -25.55 12.22
C THR A 316 1.64 -24.38 12.00
N PRO A 317 1.76 -23.42 12.94
CA PRO A 317 2.57 -22.22 12.71
C PRO A 317 4.03 -22.51 12.32
N SER A 318 4.70 -23.48 12.96
CA SER A 318 6.12 -23.75 12.73
C SER A 318 6.43 -24.77 11.63
N ASP A 319 5.42 -25.44 11.08
CA ASP A 319 5.60 -26.58 10.19
C ASP A 319 4.51 -26.64 9.13
N CYS A 320 4.91 -26.89 7.87
CA CYS A 320 4.01 -27.09 6.75
C CYS A 320 4.04 -28.55 6.30
N THR A 321 2.89 -29.11 5.93
CA THR A 321 2.77 -30.41 5.27
C THR A 321 3.33 -30.35 3.85
N TYR A 322 3.54 -31.52 3.23
CA TYR A 322 3.92 -31.58 1.81
C TYR A 322 2.94 -30.82 0.90
N THR A 323 1.63 -30.94 1.14
CA THR A 323 0.62 -30.29 0.30
C THR A 323 0.67 -28.76 0.43
N GLU A 324 0.84 -28.24 1.64
CA GLU A 324 0.96 -26.79 1.88
C GLU A 324 2.27 -26.24 1.27
N GLU A 325 3.40 -26.91 1.52
CA GLU A 325 4.70 -26.43 1.03
C GLU A 325 4.81 -26.49 -0.50
N VAL A 326 4.31 -27.55 -1.13
CA VAL A 326 4.36 -27.66 -2.60
C VAL A 326 3.40 -26.69 -3.29
N GLN A 327 2.25 -26.40 -2.67
CA GLN A 327 1.30 -25.41 -3.20
C GLN A 327 1.92 -24.01 -3.15
N ASN A 328 2.56 -23.65 -2.03
CA ASN A 328 3.22 -22.36 -1.89
C ASN A 328 4.39 -22.20 -2.87
N PHE A 329 5.19 -23.25 -3.08
CA PHE A 329 6.25 -23.24 -4.09
C PHE A 329 5.68 -23.08 -5.52
N ALA A 330 4.54 -23.71 -5.82
CA ALA A 330 3.88 -23.57 -7.11
C ALA A 330 3.34 -22.14 -7.33
N ASN A 331 2.74 -21.54 -6.30
CA ASN A 331 2.28 -20.16 -6.34
C ASN A 331 3.45 -19.18 -6.50
N TRP A 332 4.54 -19.34 -5.75
CA TRP A 332 5.77 -18.57 -5.96
C TRP A 332 6.27 -18.66 -7.41
N TYR A 333 6.34 -19.89 -7.95
CA TYR A 333 6.90 -20.13 -9.28
C TYR A 333 6.16 -19.32 -10.36
N SER A 334 4.83 -19.31 -10.32
CA SER A 334 4.02 -18.62 -11.34
C SER A 334 3.77 -17.16 -11.01
N TYR A 335 3.61 -16.78 -9.74
CA TYR A 335 3.18 -15.43 -9.35
C TYR A 335 4.29 -14.49 -8.87
N ASN A 336 5.52 -14.98 -8.59
CA ASN A 336 6.55 -14.16 -7.94
C ASN A 336 7.99 -14.40 -8.42
N ARG A 337 8.29 -15.51 -9.10
CA ARG A 337 9.66 -15.93 -9.42
C ARG A 337 10.47 -14.95 -10.30
N LYS A 338 9.82 -14.18 -11.17
CA LYS A 338 10.48 -13.14 -11.98
C LYS A 338 10.14 -11.76 -11.44
N ARG A 339 11.05 -10.80 -11.57
CA ARG A 339 10.87 -9.45 -11.01
C ARG A 339 9.62 -8.74 -11.55
N HIS A 340 9.34 -8.80 -12.86
CA HIS A 340 8.10 -8.22 -13.41
C HIS A 340 6.83 -8.96 -12.99
N ILE A 341 6.90 -10.26 -12.73
CA ILE A 341 5.76 -11.04 -12.24
C ILE A 341 5.48 -10.63 -10.77
N ALA A 342 6.52 -10.56 -9.93
CA ALA A 342 6.40 -10.06 -8.55
C ALA A 342 5.91 -8.61 -8.49
N LEU A 343 6.37 -7.74 -9.40
CA LEU A 343 5.88 -6.36 -9.50
C LEU A 343 4.38 -6.32 -9.80
N ARG A 344 3.92 -7.08 -10.80
CA ARG A 344 2.50 -7.17 -11.14
C ARG A 344 1.69 -7.71 -9.96
N ALA A 345 2.19 -8.72 -9.26
CA ALA A 345 1.57 -9.26 -8.05
C ALA A 345 1.41 -8.18 -6.97
N GLY A 346 2.52 -7.56 -6.57
CA GLY A 346 2.56 -6.58 -5.49
C GLY A 346 1.76 -5.31 -5.80
N MET A 347 1.85 -4.80 -7.03
CA MET A 347 1.04 -3.65 -7.46
C MET A 347 -0.44 -4.00 -7.56
N GLY A 348 -0.77 -5.18 -8.08
CA GLY A 348 -2.16 -5.64 -8.14
C GLY A 348 -2.78 -5.67 -6.76
N GLN A 349 -2.09 -6.29 -5.79
CA GLN A 349 -2.55 -6.35 -4.41
C GLN A 349 -2.62 -4.98 -3.72
N ALA A 350 -1.66 -4.09 -3.97
CA ALA A 350 -1.63 -2.77 -3.33
C ALA A 350 -2.83 -1.88 -3.74
N PHE A 351 -3.38 -2.08 -4.94
CA PHE A 351 -4.52 -1.30 -5.46
C PHE A 351 -5.89 -1.92 -5.12
N VAL A 352 -5.96 -3.09 -4.47
CA VAL A 352 -7.23 -3.72 -4.10
C VAL A 352 -8.02 -2.80 -3.17
N GLY A 353 -9.25 -2.47 -3.57
CA GLY A 353 -10.12 -1.56 -2.83
C GLY A 353 -9.72 -0.08 -2.88
N PHE A 354 -8.69 0.29 -3.65
CA PHE A 354 -8.20 1.67 -3.73
C PHE A 354 -8.91 2.46 -4.82
N THR A 355 -9.96 3.21 -4.47
CA THR A 355 -10.85 3.92 -5.43
C THR A 355 -10.70 5.45 -5.44
N ALA A 356 -9.99 6.02 -4.47
CA ALA A 356 -9.98 7.45 -4.20
C ALA A 356 -9.09 8.29 -5.13
N ILE A 357 -8.54 7.69 -6.20
CA ILE A 357 -7.58 8.34 -7.10
C ILE A 357 -7.94 8.12 -8.57
N ARG A 358 -7.33 8.93 -9.43
CA ARG A 358 -7.19 8.63 -10.85
C ARG A 358 -5.78 8.13 -11.10
N THR A 359 -5.63 6.98 -11.76
CA THR A 359 -4.32 6.38 -12.02
C THR A 359 -4.06 6.18 -13.50
N GLY A 360 -2.81 6.22 -13.92
CA GLY A 360 -2.40 5.89 -15.28
C GLY A 360 -1.03 5.23 -15.29
N ILE A 361 -0.77 4.38 -16.29
CA ILE A 361 0.47 3.60 -16.40
C ILE A 361 1.18 3.96 -17.70
N PHE A 362 2.51 4.06 -17.64
CA PHE A 362 3.36 3.88 -18.82
C PHE A 362 4.62 3.09 -18.42
N THR A 363 5.26 2.44 -19.40
CA THR A 363 6.52 1.73 -19.15
C THR A 363 7.73 2.57 -19.58
N ILE A 364 8.85 2.42 -18.89
CA ILE A 364 10.01 3.30 -19.10
C ILE A 364 10.60 3.19 -20.51
N ASN A 365 10.49 2.04 -21.19
CA ASN A 365 10.90 1.89 -22.59
C ASN A 365 9.82 2.33 -23.58
N ASN A 366 8.53 2.21 -23.24
CA ASN A 366 7.40 2.65 -24.07
C ASN A 366 6.64 3.83 -23.44
N ARG A 367 7.25 5.02 -23.55
CA ARG A 367 6.74 6.32 -23.08
C ARG A 367 5.59 6.84 -23.96
N SER A 368 4.46 6.15 -23.89
CA SER A 368 3.21 6.53 -24.56
C SER A 368 2.38 7.46 -23.68
N ASN A 369 1.57 8.31 -24.32
CA ASN A 369 0.76 9.30 -23.62
C ASN A 369 -0.16 8.60 -22.61
N VAL A 370 -0.03 8.97 -21.33
CA VAL A 370 -0.78 8.32 -20.26
C VAL A 370 -2.26 8.61 -20.40
N THR A 371 -3.07 7.57 -20.23
CA THR A 371 -4.53 7.64 -20.05
C THR A 371 -4.83 7.48 -18.56
N MET A 372 -5.63 8.39 -18.00
CA MET A 372 -6.02 8.33 -16.60
C MET A 372 -7.36 7.60 -16.44
N TRP A 373 -7.40 6.60 -15.57
CA TRP A 373 -8.57 5.82 -15.18
C TRP A 373 -9.02 6.23 -13.78
N ASP A 374 -10.32 6.45 -13.59
CA ASP A 374 -10.87 6.65 -12.25
C ASP A 374 -10.99 5.28 -11.57
N MET A 375 -10.25 5.05 -10.48
CA MET A 375 -10.22 3.74 -9.84
C MET A 375 -11.57 3.30 -9.24
N GLU A 376 -12.53 4.21 -9.06
CA GLU A 376 -13.88 3.85 -8.63
C GLU A 376 -14.72 3.23 -9.77
N SER A 377 -14.52 3.67 -11.01
CA SER A 377 -15.32 3.22 -12.16
C SER A 377 -14.57 2.33 -13.16
N ASP A 378 -13.25 2.45 -13.21
CA ASP A 378 -12.41 1.94 -14.29
C ASP A 378 -11.33 0.96 -13.78
N SER A 379 -11.42 0.48 -12.54
CA SER A 379 -10.43 -0.40 -11.90
C SER A 379 -10.09 -1.64 -12.75
N ASP A 380 -11.08 -2.25 -13.39
CA ASP A 380 -10.88 -3.43 -14.25
C ASP A 380 -9.96 -3.12 -15.45
N THR A 381 -10.07 -1.91 -16.01
CA THR A 381 -9.20 -1.49 -17.12
C THR A 381 -7.78 -1.27 -16.62
N PHE A 382 -7.62 -0.69 -15.44
CA PHE A 382 -6.31 -0.55 -14.80
C PHE A 382 -5.64 -1.92 -14.57
N TYR A 383 -6.34 -2.87 -13.94
CA TYR A 383 -5.80 -4.21 -13.68
C TYR A 383 -5.43 -4.95 -14.97
N SER A 384 -6.26 -4.86 -16.01
CA SER A 384 -5.92 -5.45 -17.31
C SER A 384 -4.62 -4.87 -17.87
N ASN A 385 -4.44 -3.54 -17.83
CA ASN A 385 -3.22 -2.92 -18.34
C ASN A 385 -2.00 -3.20 -17.47
N LEU A 386 -2.17 -3.29 -16.15
CA LEU A 386 -1.11 -3.64 -15.21
C LEU A 386 -0.61 -5.08 -15.44
N TYR A 387 -1.53 -6.03 -15.55
CA TYR A 387 -1.17 -7.44 -15.71
C TYR A 387 -0.64 -7.79 -17.11
N ASP A 388 -0.93 -6.96 -18.11
CA ASP A 388 -0.38 -7.08 -19.47
C ASP A 388 1.07 -6.56 -19.61
N ILE A 389 1.66 -5.96 -18.55
CA ILE A 389 3.07 -5.55 -18.56
C ILE A 389 3.96 -6.80 -18.58
N ASP A 390 4.92 -6.86 -19.51
CA ASP A 390 5.90 -7.94 -19.62
C ASP A 390 7.32 -7.35 -19.70
N GLY A 391 8.33 -8.18 -19.39
CA GLY A 391 9.72 -7.81 -19.58
C GLY A 391 10.04 -7.62 -21.07
N ASN A 392 10.61 -6.47 -21.43
CA ASN A 392 11.13 -6.22 -22.77
C ASN A 392 12.65 -6.42 -22.79
N SER A 393 13.24 -6.64 -23.96
CA SER A 393 14.70 -6.64 -24.16
C SER A 393 15.38 -5.25 -24.06
N GLY A 394 14.64 -4.23 -23.61
CA GLY A 394 15.07 -2.82 -23.55
C GLY A 394 16.06 -2.51 -22.43
N GLY A 395 16.59 -1.27 -22.44
CA GLY A 395 17.43 -0.73 -21.37
C GLY A 395 16.60 -0.10 -20.25
N THR A 396 17.26 0.63 -19.34
CA THR A 396 16.67 1.28 -18.16
C THR A 396 16.87 2.80 -18.26
N PRO A 397 16.11 3.53 -19.13
CA PRO A 397 16.33 4.94 -19.42
C PRO A 397 15.67 5.88 -18.40
N ASN A 398 16.02 5.74 -17.10
CA ASN A 398 15.26 6.33 -15.99
C ASN A 398 15.13 7.86 -16.06
N ARG A 399 16.20 8.59 -16.43
CA ARG A 399 16.17 10.06 -16.58
C ARG A 399 15.12 10.53 -17.59
N ARG A 400 15.04 9.85 -18.75
CA ARG A 400 14.04 10.18 -19.78
C ARG A 400 12.63 9.78 -19.36
N ALA A 401 12.48 8.68 -18.63
CA ALA A 401 11.19 8.25 -18.13
C ALA A 401 10.64 9.20 -17.06
N MET A 402 11.47 9.66 -16.12
CA MET A 402 11.06 10.66 -15.13
C MET A 402 10.66 11.98 -15.79
N ASN A 403 11.46 12.47 -16.75
CA ASN A 403 11.11 13.66 -17.52
C ASN A 403 9.76 13.47 -18.24
N TYR A 404 9.53 12.30 -18.83
CA TYR A 404 8.28 12.00 -19.50
C TYR A 404 7.07 11.99 -18.56
N ALA A 405 7.20 11.45 -17.34
CA ALA A 405 6.15 11.51 -16.32
C ALA A 405 5.76 12.96 -16.01
N GLY A 406 6.74 13.84 -15.76
CA GLY A 406 6.49 15.26 -15.54
C GLY A 406 5.84 15.97 -16.75
N GLN A 407 6.24 15.62 -17.97
CA GLN A 407 5.62 16.16 -19.19
C GLN A 407 4.14 15.78 -19.32
N GLN A 408 3.73 14.62 -18.80
CA GLN A 408 2.31 14.22 -18.86
C GLN A 408 1.42 15.22 -18.13
N PHE A 409 1.84 15.70 -16.97
CA PHE A 409 1.07 16.67 -16.18
C PHE A 409 0.98 18.05 -16.84
N LYS A 410 1.86 18.37 -17.79
CA LYS A 410 1.82 19.63 -18.56
C LYS A 410 0.89 19.59 -19.78
N ARG A 411 0.33 18.43 -20.11
CA ARG A 411 -0.54 18.25 -21.28
C ARG A 411 -1.85 19.04 -21.11
N THR A 412 -2.35 19.58 -22.22
CA THR A 412 -3.61 20.34 -22.32
C THR A 412 -4.59 19.75 -23.33
N ASP A 413 -4.26 18.57 -23.89
CA ASP A 413 -5.14 17.85 -24.80
C ASP A 413 -6.37 17.27 -24.07
N SER A 414 -7.32 16.71 -24.82
CA SER A 414 -8.58 16.17 -24.26
C SER A 414 -8.41 15.01 -23.28
N SER A 415 -7.20 14.44 -23.19
CA SER A 415 -6.82 13.39 -22.24
C SER A 415 -5.74 13.85 -21.26
N ALA A 416 -5.64 15.16 -21.03
CA ALA A 416 -4.74 15.72 -20.03
C ALA A 416 -4.98 15.07 -18.65
N PRO A 417 -3.92 14.66 -17.93
CA PRO A 417 -4.04 14.13 -16.59
C PRO A 417 -4.69 15.12 -15.62
N ILE A 418 -4.19 16.36 -15.60
CA ILE A 418 -4.76 17.44 -14.79
C ILE A 418 -6.03 17.98 -15.48
N ILE A 419 -7.14 17.93 -14.77
CA ILE A 419 -8.46 18.38 -15.22
C ILE A 419 -9.02 19.52 -14.35
N GLU A 420 -8.55 19.69 -13.11
CA GLU A 420 -8.99 20.76 -12.20
C GLU A 420 -7.78 21.45 -11.55
N GLU A 421 -7.89 22.75 -11.25
CA GLU A 421 -6.85 23.59 -10.65
C GLU A 421 -6.38 23.18 -9.25
N CYS A 422 -7.20 22.42 -8.50
CA CYS A 422 -6.90 22.00 -7.13
C CYS A 422 -6.32 20.58 -7.01
N GLN A 423 -6.06 19.90 -8.13
CA GLN A 423 -5.59 18.50 -8.11
C GLN A 423 -4.14 18.36 -7.63
N LYS A 424 -3.93 17.44 -6.69
CA LYS A 424 -2.60 16.91 -6.36
C LYS A 424 -2.18 15.87 -7.40
N ASN A 425 -0.89 15.86 -7.74
CA ASN A 425 -0.35 15.03 -8.82
C ASN A 425 0.91 14.30 -8.36
N PHE A 426 0.91 12.99 -8.50
CA PHE A 426 1.95 12.11 -7.99
C PHE A 426 2.53 11.29 -9.13
N THR A 427 3.82 11.00 -9.06
CA THR A 427 4.41 9.89 -9.79
C THR A 427 4.99 8.86 -8.83
N LEU A 428 4.73 7.58 -9.11
CA LEU A 428 5.40 6.46 -8.47
C LEU A 428 6.30 5.80 -9.51
N PHE A 429 7.60 5.96 -9.33
CA PHE A 429 8.62 5.52 -10.27
C PHE A 429 9.26 4.22 -9.78
N PHE A 430 8.96 3.11 -10.45
CA PHE A 430 9.49 1.79 -10.11
C PHE A 430 10.67 1.44 -11.03
N THR A 431 11.77 0.93 -10.47
CA THR A 431 12.90 0.36 -11.23
C THR A 431 13.70 -0.68 -10.45
N ASP A 432 14.14 -1.74 -11.12
CA ASP A 432 14.91 -2.84 -10.52
C ASP A 432 16.43 -2.74 -10.76
N GLY A 433 16.88 -1.63 -11.35
CA GLY A 433 18.22 -1.55 -11.88
C GLY A 433 18.72 -0.13 -12.09
N PHE A 434 20.03 -0.06 -12.26
CA PHE A 434 20.75 1.18 -12.51
C PHE A 434 20.48 1.69 -13.92
N ALA A 435 20.35 3.01 -14.06
CA ALA A 435 20.06 3.63 -15.35
C ALA A 435 21.13 3.25 -16.39
N SER A 436 20.67 2.67 -17.50
CA SER A 436 21.55 2.05 -18.50
C SER A 436 22.11 3.04 -19.52
N ASP A 437 21.55 4.25 -19.58
CA ASP A 437 22.04 5.32 -20.46
C ASP A 437 22.18 6.65 -19.71
N SER A 438 23.08 7.49 -20.21
CA SER A 438 23.27 8.87 -19.76
C SER A 438 22.49 9.85 -20.63
N SER A 439 21.42 9.40 -21.30
CA SER A 439 20.63 10.30 -22.17
C SER A 439 19.70 11.12 -21.29
N TYR A 440 19.81 12.44 -21.37
CA TYR A 440 19.04 13.38 -20.58
C TYR A 440 18.50 14.52 -21.45
N ASP A 441 17.59 15.31 -20.89
CA ASP A 441 17.13 16.54 -21.50
C ASP A 441 18.07 17.69 -21.09
N PRO A 442 18.78 18.35 -22.02
CA PRO A 442 19.74 19.40 -21.69
C PRO A 442 19.09 20.67 -21.14
N SER A 443 17.76 20.76 -21.14
CA SER A 443 17.02 21.88 -20.53
C SER A 443 16.77 21.71 -19.03
N LEU A 444 17.05 20.53 -18.47
CA LEU A 444 16.90 20.19 -17.06
C LEU A 444 18.29 20.02 -16.43
N SER A 445 18.87 21.10 -15.92
CA SER A 445 20.27 21.14 -15.47
C SER A 445 20.43 22.06 -14.27
N SER A 446 20.92 21.52 -13.16
CA SER A 446 21.27 22.29 -11.95
C SER A 446 20.06 23.04 -11.38
N ASP A 447 18.85 22.51 -11.56
CA ASP A 447 17.60 23.16 -11.19
C ASP A 447 17.49 23.29 -9.65
N ASP A 448 18.18 22.41 -8.90
CA ASP A 448 18.23 22.39 -7.43
C ASP A 448 19.49 23.05 -6.80
N SER A 449 20.49 23.43 -7.62
CA SER A 449 21.84 23.84 -7.20
C SER A 449 21.96 25.08 -6.29
N SER A 450 20.83 25.72 -5.97
CA SER A 450 20.75 26.92 -5.12
C SER A 450 19.64 26.86 -4.06
N GLN A 451 19.10 25.66 -3.81
CA GLN A 451 17.92 25.46 -2.96
C GLN A 451 18.27 25.16 -1.50
N GLY A 452 19.56 25.12 -1.15
CA GLY A 452 20.00 24.75 0.19
C GLY A 452 19.89 23.25 0.46
N ALA A 453 20.55 22.79 1.51
CA ALA A 453 20.43 21.42 1.98
C ALA A 453 19.00 21.11 2.48
N PRO A 454 18.46 19.90 2.25
CA PRO A 454 19.12 18.75 1.61
C PRO A 454 18.95 18.68 0.07
N TYR A 455 18.41 19.71 -0.58
CA TYR A 455 18.05 19.66 -2.00
C TYR A 455 19.22 19.92 -2.94
N GLU A 456 20.12 20.84 -2.58
CA GLU A 456 21.13 21.31 -3.51
C GLU A 456 22.27 20.30 -3.73
N ASP A 457 22.67 20.14 -4.99
CA ASP A 457 23.95 19.54 -5.36
C ASP A 457 24.68 20.33 -6.47
N SER A 458 25.76 19.74 -7.00
CA SER A 458 26.51 20.31 -8.13
C SER A 458 26.57 19.36 -9.34
N VAL A 459 25.64 18.42 -9.43
CA VAL A 459 25.62 17.36 -10.45
C VAL A 459 24.48 17.62 -11.41
N ASP A 460 24.83 17.95 -12.65
CA ASP A 460 23.82 18.31 -13.64
C ASP A 460 23.13 17.09 -14.28
N HIS A 461 21.89 17.32 -14.70
CA HIS A 461 21.05 16.43 -15.50
C HIS A 461 20.66 15.12 -14.78
N THR A 462 20.37 15.24 -13.49
CA THR A 462 19.98 14.12 -12.61
C THR A 462 18.47 13.87 -12.65
N ILE A 463 18.03 12.75 -12.06
CA ILE A 463 16.60 12.55 -11.80
C ILE A 463 16.14 13.57 -10.75
N ALA A 464 16.98 13.88 -9.76
CA ALA A 464 16.73 14.91 -8.76
C ALA A 464 16.48 16.31 -9.35
N ASP A 465 17.29 16.74 -10.31
CA ASP A 465 17.10 17.98 -11.09
C ASP A 465 15.73 17.98 -11.77
N THR A 466 15.43 16.89 -12.48
CA THR A 466 14.17 16.71 -13.22
C THR A 466 12.98 16.81 -12.28
N THR A 467 13.05 16.15 -11.13
CA THR A 467 11.97 16.18 -10.15
C THR A 467 11.81 17.57 -9.54
N TRP A 468 12.90 18.26 -9.19
CA TRP A 468 12.82 19.64 -8.70
C TRP A 468 12.17 20.58 -9.72
N HIS A 469 12.50 20.43 -11.00
CA HIS A 469 11.87 21.19 -12.08
C HIS A 469 10.34 21.08 -12.05
N TYR A 470 9.82 19.84 -12.00
CA TYR A 470 8.39 19.56 -12.02
C TYR A 470 7.69 19.81 -10.68
N TYR A 471 8.44 19.85 -9.59
CA TYR A 471 7.95 20.30 -8.29
C TYR A 471 7.80 21.84 -8.24
N SER A 472 8.82 22.58 -8.67
CA SER A 472 8.87 24.05 -8.53
C SER A 472 8.09 24.82 -9.61
N THR A 473 7.82 24.19 -10.75
CA THR A 473 7.16 24.82 -11.90
C THR A 473 5.64 24.63 -11.86
N ASN A 474 4.87 25.70 -12.05
CA ASN A 474 3.42 25.58 -12.28
C ASN A 474 3.17 24.86 -13.63
N LEU A 475 2.67 23.62 -13.56
CA LEU A 475 2.62 22.70 -14.70
C LEU A 475 1.55 23.07 -15.74
N ARG A 476 0.49 23.77 -15.33
CA ARG A 476 -0.63 24.14 -16.19
C ARG A 476 -0.91 25.63 -16.09
N ALA A 477 -0.27 26.40 -16.97
CA ALA A 477 -0.45 27.85 -17.06
C ALA A 477 -1.83 28.27 -17.59
N ASP A 478 -2.60 27.34 -18.17
CA ASP A 478 -3.96 27.53 -18.64
C ASP A 478 -5.02 27.38 -17.53
N LEU A 479 -4.64 26.85 -16.36
CA LEU A 479 -5.48 26.75 -15.17
C LEU A 479 -5.08 27.79 -14.13
N THR A 480 -5.99 28.11 -13.21
CA THR A 480 -5.73 29.09 -12.15
C THR A 480 -4.66 28.56 -11.19
N ALA A 481 -3.60 29.33 -10.99
CA ALA A 481 -2.50 29.01 -10.09
C ALA A 481 -2.90 29.17 -8.59
N GLY A 482 -2.15 28.54 -7.68
CA GLY A 482 -2.35 28.69 -6.24
C GLY A 482 -3.59 28.01 -5.65
N GLN A 483 -4.15 27.01 -6.33
CA GLN A 483 -5.40 26.33 -5.91
C GLN A 483 -5.17 24.92 -5.36
N VAL A 484 -3.94 24.38 -5.42
CA VAL A 484 -3.62 23.08 -4.84
C VAL A 484 -3.59 23.21 -3.31
N PRO A 485 -4.31 22.34 -2.57
CA PRO A 485 -4.27 22.36 -1.11
C PRO A 485 -2.87 22.02 -0.58
N GLU A 486 -2.29 22.94 0.18
CA GLU A 486 -1.01 22.74 0.87
C GLU A 486 -1.16 21.73 2.02
N ALA A 487 -0.06 21.08 2.40
CA ALA A 487 -0.04 20.23 3.58
C ALA A 487 -0.34 21.02 4.87
N LEU A 488 -0.94 20.36 5.87
CA LEU A 488 -1.02 20.96 7.22
C LEU A 488 0.39 21.25 7.74
N GLY A 489 0.55 22.39 8.42
CA GLY A 489 1.87 22.85 8.91
C GLY A 489 2.60 23.80 7.95
N CYS A 490 2.13 23.99 6.72
CA CYS A 490 2.73 24.96 5.77
C CYS A 490 2.62 26.43 6.20
N SER A 491 1.76 26.72 7.19
CA SER A 491 1.66 28.04 7.83
C SER A 491 2.49 28.18 9.12
N ALA A 492 3.18 27.12 9.54
CA ALA A 492 4.01 27.12 10.74
C ALA A 492 5.29 27.94 10.55
N SER A 493 5.94 28.32 11.67
CA SER A 493 7.20 29.06 11.63
C SER A 493 8.19 28.50 12.67
N PRO A 494 9.31 27.89 12.25
CA PRO A 494 9.68 27.59 10.86
C PRO A 494 8.76 26.53 10.22
N VAL A 495 8.57 26.62 8.90
CA VAL A 495 7.89 25.57 8.13
C VAL A 495 8.79 24.33 8.13
N ASP A 496 8.22 23.14 8.35
CA ASP A 496 8.97 21.90 8.16
C ASP A 496 9.29 21.74 6.66
N PRO A 497 10.57 21.71 6.27
CA PRO A 497 10.97 21.63 4.86
C PRO A 497 10.53 20.33 4.18
N GLN A 498 10.15 19.29 4.93
CA GLN A 498 9.59 18.05 4.38
C GLN A 498 8.18 18.22 3.82
N LEU A 499 7.43 19.22 4.28
CA LEU A 499 6.05 19.42 3.87
C LEU A 499 5.96 19.94 2.44
N ASP A 500 4.93 19.49 1.75
CA ASP A 500 4.56 20.05 0.46
C ASP A 500 3.70 21.31 0.63
N CYS A 501 4.37 22.45 0.52
CA CYS A 501 3.78 23.77 0.65
C CYS A 501 3.63 24.50 -0.69
N ASN A 502 3.66 23.77 -1.80
CA ASN A 502 3.46 24.38 -3.11
C ASN A 502 1.98 24.38 -3.49
N SER A 503 1.35 25.55 -3.48
CA SER A 503 -0.05 25.72 -3.88
C SER A 503 -0.28 25.77 -5.40
N ASN A 504 0.77 25.77 -6.23
CA ASN A 504 0.62 25.64 -7.69
C ASN A 504 0.43 24.18 -8.11
N LEU A 505 -0.08 23.95 -9.32
CA LEU A 505 -0.12 22.61 -9.89
C LEU A 505 1.32 22.12 -10.13
N HIS A 506 1.72 21.10 -9.40
CA HIS A 506 3.07 20.54 -9.40
C HIS A 506 3.02 19.01 -9.28
N MET A 507 4.19 18.35 -9.38
CA MET A 507 4.34 16.90 -9.26
C MET A 507 5.12 16.52 -7.99
N ASN A 508 4.53 15.68 -7.14
CA ASN A 508 5.25 14.98 -6.07
C ASN A 508 5.82 13.65 -6.59
N THR A 509 6.99 13.26 -6.10
CA THR A 509 7.73 12.09 -6.62
C THR A 509 8.01 11.05 -5.56
N TYR A 510 7.54 9.84 -5.81
CA TYR A 510 7.84 8.63 -5.04
C TYR A 510 8.65 7.68 -5.89
N THR A 511 9.65 7.04 -5.30
CA THR A 511 10.52 6.08 -6.01
C THR A 511 10.50 4.73 -5.31
N VAL A 512 10.56 3.65 -6.10
CA VAL A 512 10.62 2.28 -5.59
C VAL A 512 11.75 1.56 -6.31
N GLY A 513 12.80 1.23 -5.56
CA GLY A 513 13.89 0.36 -5.98
C GLY A 513 13.62 -1.12 -5.66
N MET A 514 14.37 -2.00 -6.31
CA MET A 514 14.34 -3.44 -6.00
C MET A 514 15.74 -3.97 -5.63
N GLY A 515 16.00 -4.14 -4.34
CA GLY A 515 17.14 -4.85 -3.76
C GLY A 515 18.52 -4.19 -3.90
N ALA A 516 18.62 -3.03 -4.53
CA ALA A 516 19.88 -2.33 -4.74
C ALA A 516 20.10 -1.24 -3.68
N ASN A 517 21.31 -1.20 -3.11
CA ASN A 517 21.74 -0.13 -2.20
C ASN A 517 22.57 0.90 -2.94
N GLY A 518 22.42 2.17 -2.55
CA GLY A 518 23.29 3.24 -2.99
C GLY A 518 24.58 3.31 -2.19
N THR A 519 25.27 4.44 -2.29
CA THR A 519 26.38 4.80 -1.39
C THR A 519 25.89 5.51 -0.14
N ILE A 520 24.70 6.11 -0.18
CA ILE A 520 24.03 6.78 0.93
C ILE A 520 22.82 5.97 1.37
N PHE A 521 21.87 5.75 0.45
CA PHE A 521 20.61 5.08 0.73
C PHE A 521 20.81 3.56 0.89
N GLY A 522 20.27 2.98 1.96
CA GLY A 522 20.52 1.60 2.38
C GLY A 522 21.87 1.38 3.08
N VAL A 523 22.61 2.45 3.38
CA VAL A 523 23.91 2.40 4.08
C VAL A 523 23.90 3.31 5.31
N SER A 524 23.67 4.60 5.11
CA SER A 524 23.64 5.61 6.17
C SER A 524 22.27 6.25 6.36
N HIS A 525 21.42 6.15 5.34
CA HIS A 525 20.05 6.68 5.30
C HIS A 525 19.12 5.58 4.81
N ASN A 526 17.90 5.50 5.35
CA ASN A 526 16.90 4.49 4.97
C ASN A 526 15.52 5.09 4.68
N GLU A 527 15.29 6.36 5.03
CA GLU A 527 14.05 7.10 4.76
C GLU A 527 14.34 8.55 4.37
N VAL A 528 13.41 9.23 3.69
CA VAL A 528 13.61 10.63 3.28
C VAL A 528 13.85 11.57 4.48
N ALA A 529 13.23 11.30 5.63
CA ALA A 529 13.42 12.07 6.86
C ALA A 529 14.89 12.13 7.34
N ASP A 530 15.70 11.10 7.04
CA ASP A 530 17.12 11.08 7.39
C ASP A 530 17.88 12.23 6.70
N ALA A 531 17.58 12.54 5.43
CA ALA A 531 18.24 13.60 4.69
C ALA A 531 17.96 14.99 5.27
N TYR A 532 16.79 15.20 5.87
CA TYR A 532 16.45 16.46 6.53
C TYR A 532 17.11 16.59 7.91
N THR A 533 17.33 15.45 8.59
CA THR A 533 17.98 15.42 9.90
C THR A 533 19.50 15.53 9.76
N THR A 534 20.08 14.81 8.80
CA THR A 534 21.52 14.77 8.51
C THR A 534 21.74 14.91 7.00
N PRO A 535 21.77 16.14 6.45
CA PRO A 535 21.91 16.31 5.01
C PRO A 535 23.14 15.61 4.43
N PRO A 536 22.96 14.70 3.44
CA PRO A 536 24.07 13.99 2.83
C PRO A 536 24.85 14.90 1.86
N THR A 537 26.05 14.48 1.50
CA THR A 537 26.75 15.03 0.33
C THR A 537 26.42 14.15 -0.87
N TRP A 538 25.62 14.65 -1.80
CA TRP A 538 25.16 13.90 -2.97
C TRP A 538 26.34 13.47 -3.87
N PRO A 539 26.42 12.17 -4.26
CA PRO A 539 27.50 11.65 -5.08
C PRO A 539 27.33 12.04 -6.56
N ASN A 540 28.39 11.90 -7.35
CA ASN A 540 28.26 12.03 -8.81
C ASN A 540 27.57 10.80 -9.40
N VAL A 541 26.40 11.00 -10.01
CA VAL A 541 25.53 9.92 -10.52
C VAL A 541 25.58 9.72 -12.04
N ASN A 542 26.54 10.36 -12.73
CA ASN A 542 26.64 10.33 -14.20
C ASN A 542 27.30 9.07 -14.78
N SER A 543 27.85 8.21 -13.92
CA SER A 543 28.31 6.88 -14.32
C SER A 543 27.13 5.95 -14.55
N ALA A 544 27.02 5.39 -15.76
CA ALA A 544 26.00 4.40 -16.06
C ALA A 544 26.24 3.11 -15.27
N ARG A 545 25.16 2.45 -14.84
CA ARG A 545 25.20 1.16 -14.14
C ARG A 545 26.01 1.18 -12.82
N ASP A 546 25.90 2.30 -12.12
CA ASP A 546 26.59 2.57 -10.87
C ASP A 546 25.58 2.62 -9.72
N ASN A 547 25.98 2.15 -8.54
CA ASN A 547 25.09 2.13 -7.39
C ASN A 547 24.74 3.54 -6.87
N THR A 548 25.55 4.55 -7.19
CA THR A 548 25.19 5.96 -6.93
C THR A 548 23.89 6.38 -7.62
N GLN A 549 23.44 5.67 -8.66
CA GLN A 549 22.16 5.96 -9.32
C GLN A 549 20.93 5.62 -8.45
N VAL A 550 21.11 4.80 -7.41
CA VAL A 550 20.10 4.62 -6.35
C VAL A 550 19.99 5.89 -5.52
N ASP A 551 21.12 6.54 -5.24
CA ASP A 551 21.13 7.81 -4.51
C ASP A 551 20.48 8.94 -5.33
N ASP A 552 20.52 8.88 -6.68
CA ASP A 552 19.77 9.80 -7.57
C ASP A 552 18.24 9.62 -7.41
N LEU A 553 17.76 8.38 -7.28
CA LEU A 553 16.34 8.10 -7.00
C LEU A 553 15.92 8.56 -5.59
N TYR A 554 16.82 8.43 -4.61
CA TYR A 554 16.61 8.92 -3.26
C TYR A 554 16.52 10.45 -3.23
N HIS A 555 17.48 11.11 -3.88
CA HIS A 555 17.51 12.57 -4.02
C HIS A 555 16.30 13.10 -4.79
N ALA A 556 15.83 12.37 -5.81
CA ALA A 556 14.57 12.68 -6.49
C ALA A 556 13.36 12.64 -5.54
N ALA A 557 13.27 11.66 -4.64
CA ALA A 557 12.19 11.61 -3.64
C ALA A 557 12.26 12.82 -2.68
N VAL A 558 13.47 13.19 -2.23
CA VAL A 558 13.71 14.39 -1.40
C VAL A 558 13.25 15.66 -2.13
N ASN A 559 13.72 15.86 -3.36
CA ASN A 559 13.40 17.03 -4.18
C ASN A 559 11.91 17.10 -4.53
N GLY A 560 11.25 15.94 -4.67
CA GLY A 560 9.85 15.82 -5.05
C GLY A 560 8.86 15.75 -3.88
N ARG A 561 9.30 15.93 -2.63
CA ARG A 561 8.43 15.85 -1.44
C ARG A 561 7.62 14.55 -1.37
N GLY A 562 8.27 13.43 -1.68
CA GLY A 562 7.70 12.09 -1.51
C GLY A 562 8.60 11.20 -0.68
N GLU A 563 8.56 9.90 -0.94
CA GLU A 563 9.34 8.90 -0.22
C GLU A 563 10.04 7.95 -1.19
N MET A 564 11.18 7.39 -0.76
CA MET A 564 11.85 6.31 -1.45
C MET A 564 11.64 5.00 -0.70
N TYR A 565 11.19 3.98 -1.43
CA TYR A 565 11.11 2.61 -0.94
C TYR A 565 12.13 1.74 -1.66
N ASN A 566 12.66 0.74 -0.97
CA ASN A 566 13.49 -0.30 -1.58
C ASN A 566 13.00 -1.65 -1.10
N ALA A 567 12.50 -2.45 -2.02
CA ALA A 567 12.01 -3.78 -1.73
C ALA A 567 13.11 -4.79 -2.02
N THR A 568 13.53 -5.57 -1.02
CA THR A 568 14.62 -6.52 -1.21
C THR A 568 14.14 -7.88 -1.71
N SER A 569 12.86 -8.22 -1.55
CA SER A 569 12.24 -9.47 -1.99
C SER A 569 10.88 -9.22 -2.68
N ALA A 570 10.28 -10.29 -3.22
CA ALA A 570 8.98 -10.21 -3.90
C ALA A 570 7.82 -9.88 -2.93
N ASP A 571 7.86 -10.37 -1.69
CA ASP A 571 6.88 -10.08 -0.64
C ASP A 571 7.04 -8.65 -0.09
N GLU A 572 8.27 -8.22 0.19
CA GLU A 572 8.53 -6.86 0.63
C GLU A 572 8.08 -5.85 -0.45
N LEU A 573 8.14 -6.21 -1.72
CA LEU A 573 7.66 -5.35 -2.81
C LEU A 573 6.18 -4.99 -2.65
N GLN A 574 5.32 -5.95 -2.28
CA GLN A 574 3.91 -5.69 -2.00
C GLN A 574 3.74 -4.71 -0.83
N ASP A 575 4.45 -4.94 0.27
CA ASP A 575 4.37 -4.10 1.47
C ASP A 575 4.87 -2.68 1.22
N LYS A 576 5.95 -2.52 0.45
CA LYS A 576 6.50 -1.22 0.09
C LYS A 576 5.61 -0.47 -0.89
N LEU A 577 5.02 -1.15 -1.87
CA LEU A 577 4.06 -0.54 -2.80
C LEU A 577 2.79 -0.12 -2.07
N LYS A 578 2.29 -0.95 -1.15
CA LYS A 578 1.20 -0.57 -0.25
C LYS A 578 1.60 0.66 0.54
N SER A 579 2.75 0.65 1.21
CA SER A 579 3.28 1.80 1.97
C SER A 579 3.39 3.08 1.12
N ALA A 580 3.78 2.98 -0.15
CA ALA A 580 3.81 4.11 -1.07
C ALA A 580 2.42 4.68 -1.34
N LEU A 581 1.44 3.83 -1.65
CA LEU A 581 0.06 4.27 -1.85
C LEU A 581 -0.55 4.85 -0.58
N LEU A 582 -0.20 4.28 0.58
CA LEU A 582 -0.60 4.78 1.89
C LEU A 582 -0.04 6.18 2.17
N ASN A 583 1.23 6.42 1.84
CA ASN A 583 1.85 7.72 2.00
C ASN A 583 1.28 8.76 1.00
N ILE A 584 1.09 8.36 -0.26
CA ILE A 584 0.38 9.17 -1.26
C ILE A 584 -1.02 9.52 -0.74
N GLN A 585 -1.77 8.55 -0.21
CA GLN A 585 -3.08 8.79 0.38
C GLN A 585 -3.02 9.71 1.60
N ALA A 586 -2.04 9.54 2.47
CA ALA A 586 -1.80 10.42 3.62
C ALA A 586 -1.32 11.82 3.22
N SER A 587 -0.81 12.00 2.01
CA SER A 587 -0.47 13.28 1.40
C SER A 587 -1.67 13.91 0.66
N ILE A 588 -2.58 13.10 0.14
CA ILE A 588 -3.84 13.51 -0.50
C ILE A 588 -4.83 14.01 0.56
N GLY A 589 -5.06 13.15 1.54
CA GLY A 589 -5.79 13.48 2.74
C GLY A 589 -4.91 14.34 3.61
N VAL A 590 -5.52 15.24 4.34
CA VAL A 590 -4.97 15.57 5.63
C VAL A 590 -5.06 14.28 6.47
N ALA A 591 -3.99 13.46 6.46
CA ALA A 591 -3.84 12.13 7.09
C ALA A 591 -4.73 10.97 6.57
N SER A 592 -4.13 9.82 6.20
CA SER A 592 -4.49 8.43 6.58
C SER A 592 -3.98 7.35 5.61
N ALA A 593 -3.18 6.43 6.14
CA ALA A 593 -2.86 5.11 5.58
C ALA A 593 -3.94 4.09 5.98
N VAL A 594 -4.42 3.20 5.08
CA VAL A 594 -5.35 2.04 5.27
C VAL A 594 -5.93 1.97 6.67
N THR A 595 -6.79 2.95 6.89
CA THR A 595 -7.75 3.14 7.95
C THR A 595 -8.53 4.32 7.39
N PHE A 596 -9.82 4.14 7.12
CA PHE A 596 -10.58 5.27 6.61
C PHE A 596 -10.80 6.24 7.77
N ASN A 597 -10.21 7.43 7.70
CA ASN A 597 -10.69 8.58 8.44
C ASN A 597 -12.06 8.94 7.90
N THR A 598 -13.08 8.94 8.74
CA THR A 598 -14.46 9.21 8.29
C THR A 598 -14.89 10.63 8.58
N ALA A 599 -14.26 11.26 9.57
CA ALA A 599 -14.09 12.71 9.64
C ALA A 599 -13.05 13.08 10.70
N THR A 600 -12.54 14.31 10.59
CA THR A 600 -11.62 14.93 11.54
C THR A 600 -12.34 15.99 12.36
N LEU A 601 -11.97 16.13 13.63
CA LEU A 601 -12.42 17.23 14.48
C LEU A 601 -11.24 17.88 15.17
N GLU A 602 -11.01 19.16 14.86
CA GLU A 602 -10.00 19.98 15.51
C GLU A 602 -10.60 20.75 16.69
N THR A 603 -9.96 20.62 17.85
CA THR A 603 -10.23 21.43 19.03
C THR A 603 -8.89 21.95 19.55
N ASN A 604 -8.85 23.12 20.20
CA ASN A 604 -7.65 23.95 20.51
C ASN A 604 -6.33 23.24 20.94
N SER A 605 -6.33 21.95 21.31
CA SER A 605 -5.15 21.16 21.65
C SER A 605 -5.16 19.69 21.17
N ALA A 606 -6.20 19.23 20.44
CA ALA A 606 -6.29 17.84 19.99
C ALA A 606 -7.13 17.67 18.72
N VAL A 607 -6.74 16.68 17.91
CA VAL A 607 -7.49 16.18 16.75
C VAL A 607 -8.10 14.83 17.08
N TYR A 608 -9.38 14.64 16.76
CA TYR A 608 -10.05 13.35 16.89
C TYR A 608 -10.34 12.76 15.52
N LEU A 609 -9.96 11.50 15.33
CA LEU A 609 -10.13 10.75 14.08
C LEU A 609 -10.97 9.51 14.33
N ALA A 610 -12.07 9.39 13.58
CA ALA A 610 -12.91 8.21 13.57
C ALA A 610 -12.49 7.28 12.43
N PHE A 611 -12.39 5.99 12.74
CA PHE A 611 -11.79 4.98 11.88
C PHE A 611 -12.73 3.80 11.63
N PHE A 612 -12.58 3.16 10.47
CA PHE A 612 -13.11 1.83 10.23
C PHE A 612 -12.16 0.89 9.50
N ASN A 613 -12.39 -0.40 9.71
CA ASN A 613 -11.75 -1.51 9.02
C ASN A 613 -12.80 -2.32 8.24
N SER A 614 -12.73 -2.31 6.91
CA SER A 614 -13.69 -3.02 6.04
C SER A 614 -13.48 -4.54 5.97
N ALA A 615 -12.35 -5.06 6.45
CA ALA A 615 -12.09 -6.50 6.49
C ALA A 615 -12.81 -7.19 7.67
N ASN A 616 -12.99 -6.48 8.79
CA ASN A 616 -13.59 -7.05 10.01
C ASN A 616 -14.70 -6.19 10.65
N TRP A 617 -15.03 -5.04 10.06
CA TRP A 617 -16.04 -4.09 10.51
C TRP A 617 -15.84 -3.63 11.96
N GLY A 618 -14.58 -3.56 12.40
CA GLY A 618 -14.19 -2.87 13.62
C GLY A 618 -13.97 -1.38 13.38
N GLY A 619 -14.22 -0.57 14.39
CA GLY A 619 -13.93 0.86 14.38
C GLY A 619 -13.00 1.29 15.52
N ASP A 620 -12.53 2.51 15.41
CA ASP A 620 -11.74 3.17 16.44
C ASP A 620 -12.02 4.69 16.44
N LEU A 621 -11.92 5.30 17.61
CA LEU A 621 -11.82 6.75 17.75
C LEU A 621 -10.47 7.02 18.42
N GLN A 622 -9.62 7.77 17.75
CA GLN A 622 -8.31 8.14 18.30
C GLN A 622 -8.22 9.64 18.51
N SER A 623 -7.46 10.03 19.52
CA SER A 623 -7.05 11.41 19.73
C SER A 623 -5.58 11.57 19.44
N PHE A 624 -5.21 12.70 18.86
CA PHE A 624 -3.84 13.11 18.62
C PHE A 624 -3.63 14.49 19.21
N ALA A 625 -2.50 14.71 19.87
CA ALA A 625 -2.19 16.00 20.43
C ALA A 625 -1.82 16.98 19.31
N LEU A 626 -2.18 18.24 19.49
CA LEU A 626 -1.64 19.33 18.69
C LEU A 626 -0.35 19.85 19.36
N SER A 627 0.72 19.97 18.59
CA SER A 627 1.96 20.62 19.00
C SER A 627 1.66 22.09 19.36
N SER A 628 2.56 22.75 20.10
CA SER A 628 2.43 24.20 20.34
C SER A 628 2.51 25.06 19.07
N ALA A 629 2.83 24.44 17.92
CA ALA A 629 2.83 25.05 16.59
C ALA A 629 1.58 24.69 15.76
N GLY A 630 0.69 23.83 16.27
CA GLY A 630 -0.58 23.43 15.62
C GLY A 630 -0.52 22.14 14.80
N ASP A 631 0.57 21.36 14.90
CA ASP A 631 0.74 20.10 14.14
C ASP A 631 0.19 18.89 14.90
N VAL A 632 -0.33 17.91 14.19
CA VAL A 632 -0.81 16.65 14.78
C VAL A 632 0.37 15.72 15.09
N THR A 633 0.49 15.22 16.31
CA THR A 633 1.54 14.25 16.66
C THR A 633 1.34 12.91 15.94
N LEU A 634 2.43 12.25 15.49
CA LEU A 634 2.35 10.93 14.82
C LEU A 634 1.84 9.80 15.72
N ALA A 635 1.99 9.93 17.04
CA ALA A 635 1.45 8.98 18.01
C ALA A 635 0.06 9.46 18.49
N SER A 636 -0.90 8.54 18.51
CA SER A 636 -2.18 8.79 19.18
C SER A 636 -1.96 8.96 20.68
N THR A 637 -2.63 9.96 21.26
CA THR A 637 -2.68 10.18 22.71
C THR A 637 -3.50 9.10 23.40
N TRP A 638 -4.56 8.63 22.75
CA TRP A 638 -5.35 7.48 23.15
C TRP A 638 -6.11 6.87 21.95
N SER A 639 -6.41 5.57 22.05
CA SER A 639 -7.32 4.83 21.16
C SER A 639 -8.49 4.27 21.98
N ALA A 640 -9.72 4.57 21.56
CA ALA A 640 -10.92 4.09 22.23
C ALA A 640 -11.09 2.57 22.07
N ALA A 641 -10.76 2.02 20.90
CA ALA A 641 -10.78 0.59 20.64
C ALA A 641 -9.81 -0.15 21.57
N ASP A 642 -8.56 0.28 21.66
CA ASP A 642 -7.54 -0.35 22.53
C ASP A 642 -7.97 -0.36 24.01
N ILE A 643 -8.56 0.74 24.49
CA ILE A 643 -9.06 0.86 25.86
C ILE A 643 -10.22 -0.11 26.10
N LEU A 644 -11.16 -0.23 25.16
CA LEU A 644 -12.32 -1.12 25.29
C LEU A 644 -11.91 -2.60 25.18
N ASP A 645 -11.05 -2.95 24.23
CA ASP A 645 -10.64 -4.32 23.95
C ASP A 645 -9.72 -4.90 25.03
N SER A 646 -8.82 -4.08 25.60
CA SER A 646 -7.91 -4.50 26.68
C SER A 646 -8.64 -4.84 28.00
N GLY A 647 -9.87 -4.35 28.21
CA GLY A 647 -10.71 -4.65 29.39
C GLY A 647 -11.62 -5.88 29.27
N SER A 648 -11.60 -6.58 28.13
CA SER A 648 -12.75 -7.34 27.61
C SER A 648 -13.20 -8.64 28.33
N PRO A 649 -12.44 -9.33 29.19
CA PRO A 649 -13.06 -10.45 29.92
C PRO A 649 -13.94 -10.02 31.11
N VAL A 650 -13.72 -8.83 31.70
CA VAL A 650 -14.29 -8.46 33.02
C VAL A 650 -15.07 -7.13 33.02
N ALA A 651 -14.83 -6.22 32.06
CA ALA A 651 -15.37 -4.85 32.10
C ALA A 651 -16.68 -4.61 31.31
N TYR A 652 -17.21 -5.57 30.55
CA TYR A 652 -18.42 -5.35 29.74
C TYR A 652 -19.68 -5.01 30.59
N ASN A 653 -19.72 -5.48 31.84
CA ASN A 653 -20.80 -5.16 32.78
C ASN A 653 -20.67 -3.77 33.42
N THR A 654 -19.52 -3.11 33.31
CA THR A 654 -19.28 -1.76 33.86
C THR A 654 -19.59 -0.64 32.88
N ARG A 655 -19.84 -0.95 31.59
CA ARG A 655 -20.20 0.04 30.57
C ARG A 655 -21.58 0.65 30.83
N THR A 656 -21.66 1.98 30.77
CA THR A 656 -22.93 2.72 30.86
C THR A 656 -23.57 2.82 29.48
N ILE A 657 -24.44 1.86 29.17
CA ILE A 657 -25.16 1.79 27.89
C ILE A 657 -26.65 2.01 28.18
N ILE A 658 -27.26 2.98 27.50
CA ILE A 658 -28.67 3.33 27.62
C ILE A 658 -29.39 3.15 26.29
N THR A 659 -30.71 2.97 26.35
CA THR A 659 -31.58 2.87 25.17
C THR A 659 -32.93 3.51 25.47
N HIS A 660 -33.82 3.57 24.48
CA HIS A 660 -35.16 4.13 24.64
C HIS A 660 -36.21 3.05 24.41
N ASP A 661 -37.14 2.86 25.34
CA ASP A 661 -38.18 1.81 25.26
C ASP A 661 -39.41 2.20 24.41
N GLY A 662 -39.44 3.45 23.94
CA GLY A 662 -40.55 4.06 23.22
C GLY A 662 -41.31 5.11 24.04
N SER A 663 -41.09 5.17 25.35
CA SER A 663 -41.68 6.14 26.29
C SER A 663 -40.63 6.91 27.11
N ALA A 664 -39.54 6.25 27.52
CA ALA A 664 -38.48 6.85 28.31
C ALA A 664 -37.11 6.20 28.02
N GLY A 665 -36.04 6.89 28.46
CA GLY A 665 -34.69 6.31 28.51
C GLY A 665 -34.58 5.25 29.61
N ILE A 666 -34.02 4.10 29.27
CA ILE A 666 -33.81 2.95 30.14
C ILE A 666 -32.37 2.42 30.01
N PRO A 667 -31.81 1.72 31.01
CA PRO A 667 -30.51 1.06 30.85
C PRO A 667 -30.63 -0.12 29.87
N PHE A 668 -29.59 -0.34 29.05
CA PHE A 668 -29.48 -1.50 28.17
C PHE A 668 -29.05 -2.74 28.98
N GLN A 669 -29.99 -3.23 29.77
CA GLN A 669 -29.88 -4.41 30.64
C GLN A 669 -31.13 -5.26 30.46
N TRP A 670 -30.97 -6.58 30.44
CA TRP A 670 -32.05 -7.52 30.12
C TRP A 670 -33.31 -7.31 30.97
N ALA A 671 -33.16 -7.06 32.27
CA ALA A 671 -34.28 -6.82 33.17
C ALA A 671 -35.10 -5.56 32.84
N SER A 672 -34.50 -4.58 32.17
CA SER A 672 -35.10 -3.27 31.87
C SER A 672 -35.70 -3.17 30.47
N LEU A 673 -35.32 -4.06 29.54
CA LEU A 673 -35.78 -3.99 28.16
C LEU A 673 -37.28 -4.30 28.00
N SER A 674 -37.90 -3.63 27.03
CA SER A 674 -39.29 -3.88 26.64
C SER A 674 -39.47 -5.25 25.98
N ALA A 675 -40.72 -5.73 25.88
CA ALA A 675 -41.01 -7.02 25.25
C ALA A 675 -40.59 -7.07 23.76
N THR A 676 -40.69 -5.95 23.04
CA THR A 676 -40.29 -5.86 21.62
C THR A 676 -38.78 -5.88 21.46
N GLN A 677 -38.03 -5.18 22.30
CA GLN A 677 -36.56 -5.20 22.30
C GLN A 677 -36.02 -6.59 22.64
N LYS A 678 -36.66 -7.29 23.59
CA LYS A 678 -36.34 -8.69 23.90
C LYS A 678 -36.63 -9.61 22.72
N THR A 679 -37.66 -9.31 21.92
CA THR A 679 -38.00 -10.14 20.75
C THR A 679 -36.94 -10.02 19.65
N ASP A 680 -36.41 -8.82 19.39
CA ASP A 680 -35.24 -8.63 18.51
C ASP A 680 -34.07 -9.46 19.00
N LEU A 681 -33.59 -9.24 20.23
CA LEU A 681 -32.38 -9.92 20.73
C LEU A 681 -32.52 -11.45 20.78
N ASN A 682 -33.71 -11.99 21.06
CA ASN A 682 -33.97 -13.44 21.01
C ASN A 682 -33.93 -14.03 19.58
N ALA A 683 -33.91 -13.19 18.55
CA ALA A 683 -33.71 -13.64 17.16
C ALA A 683 -32.23 -13.91 16.84
N ALA A 684 -31.30 -13.63 17.76
CA ALA A 684 -29.88 -13.95 17.60
C ALA A 684 -29.68 -15.47 17.47
N PRO A 685 -28.59 -15.92 16.82
CA PRO A 685 -28.24 -17.34 16.81
C PRO A 685 -28.14 -17.90 18.24
N GLY A 686 -28.64 -19.11 18.45
CA GLY A 686 -28.77 -19.72 19.77
C GLY A 686 -30.05 -19.36 20.53
N GLY A 687 -30.74 -18.29 20.15
CA GLY A 687 -32.04 -17.90 20.71
C GLY A 687 -31.99 -17.36 22.15
N ASP A 688 -30.81 -17.05 22.67
CA ASP A 688 -30.60 -16.45 23.98
C ASP A 688 -30.37 -14.94 23.83
N GLY A 689 -31.44 -14.15 24.01
CA GLY A 689 -31.37 -12.70 23.89
C GLY A 689 -30.59 -12.00 25.00
N GLU A 690 -30.41 -12.64 26.18
CA GLU A 690 -29.59 -12.07 27.25
C GLU A 690 -28.11 -12.22 26.90
N GLU A 691 -27.71 -13.35 26.34
CA GLU A 691 -26.35 -13.58 25.85
C GLU A 691 -26.02 -12.69 24.63
N ALA A 692 -26.98 -12.48 23.71
CA ALA A 692 -26.80 -11.57 22.57
C ALA A 692 -26.62 -10.11 23.03
N LEU A 693 -27.37 -9.71 24.05
CA LEU A 693 -27.20 -8.42 24.71
C LEU A 693 -25.80 -8.30 25.30
N GLU A 694 -25.32 -9.31 26.02
CA GLU A 694 -23.97 -9.28 26.59
C GLU A 694 -22.88 -9.21 25.51
N PHE A 695 -23.07 -9.91 24.38
CA PHE A 695 -22.20 -9.81 23.21
C PHE A 695 -22.12 -8.37 22.69
N ILE A 696 -23.27 -7.70 22.47
CA ILE A 696 -23.32 -6.29 22.02
C ILE A 696 -22.66 -5.36 23.05
N ARG A 697 -22.82 -5.65 24.35
CA ARG A 697 -22.12 -4.92 25.41
C ARG A 697 -20.61 -5.15 25.44
N GLY A 698 -20.09 -6.15 24.72
CA GLY A 698 -18.65 -6.38 24.53
C GLY A 698 -18.13 -7.69 25.13
N LYS A 699 -19.00 -8.61 25.56
CA LYS A 699 -18.59 -9.96 25.99
C LYS A 699 -18.11 -10.77 24.79
N ARG A 700 -16.95 -11.42 24.90
CA ARG A 700 -16.30 -12.15 23.79
C ARG A 700 -16.28 -13.68 23.93
N THR A 701 -16.78 -14.23 25.03
CA THR A 701 -16.59 -15.65 25.36
C THR A 701 -17.24 -16.63 24.38
N ASN A 702 -18.27 -16.19 23.64
CA ASN A 702 -19.02 -17.04 22.69
C ASN A 702 -18.73 -16.71 21.22
N GLU A 703 -17.68 -15.92 20.95
CA GLU A 703 -17.20 -15.65 19.59
C GLU A 703 -16.52 -16.89 18.98
N GLY A 704 -16.85 -17.24 17.73
CA GLY A 704 -16.13 -18.27 16.97
C GLY A 704 -16.43 -19.73 17.36
N VAL A 705 -17.20 -19.97 18.42
CA VAL A 705 -17.64 -21.32 18.85
C VAL A 705 -18.95 -21.76 18.20
N GLY A 706 -19.40 -21.06 17.15
CA GLY A 706 -20.60 -21.37 16.36
C GLY A 706 -21.88 -20.65 16.80
N GLU A 707 -21.83 -19.87 17.88
CA GLU A 707 -22.97 -19.07 18.34
C GLU A 707 -22.87 -17.62 17.85
N TYR A 708 -21.75 -16.92 18.04
CA TYR A 708 -21.59 -15.53 17.56
C TYR A 708 -20.38 -15.30 16.66
N ARG A 709 -20.47 -14.27 15.81
CA ARG A 709 -19.38 -13.82 14.94
C ARG A 709 -18.15 -13.41 15.74
N VAL A 710 -16.97 -13.59 15.15
CA VAL A 710 -15.72 -13.03 15.66
C VAL A 710 -15.66 -11.54 15.28
N ARG A 711 -15.35 -10.69 16.26
CA ARG A 711 -15.18 -9.24 16.04
C ARG A 711 -13.71 -8.84 16.02
N GLY A 712 -13.38 -7.88 15.16
CA GLY A 712 -12.07 -7.21 15.19
C GLY A 712 -11.86 -6.34 16.42
N SER A 713 -12.92 -5.62 16.84
CA SER A 713 -12.98 -4.73 18.00
C SER A 713 -14.38 -4.78 18.62
N ILE A 714 -14.51 -4.46 19.92
CA ILE A 714 -15.81 -4.23 20.56
C ILE A 714 -16.52 -3.03 19.92
N LEU A 715 -15.76 -2.02 19.52
CA LEU A 715 -16.26 -0.79 18.91
C LEU A 715 -16.55 -1.04 17.43
N GLY A 716 -17.77 -0.73 17.01
CA GLY A 716 -18.19 -0.85 15.62
C GLY A 716 -17.54 0.17 14.71
N ASP A 717 -17.50 -0.12 13.41
CA ASP A 717 -17.00 0.78 12.39
C ASP A 717 -17.77 2.12 12.36
N MET A 718 -17.05 3.21 12.13
CA MET A 718 -17.60 4.57 12.06
C MET A 718 -17.56 5.10 10.63
N VAL A 719 -18.35 4.56 9.70
CA VAL A 719 -18.15 4.79 8.25
C VAL A 719 -18.50 6.20 7.76
N ASN A 720 -19.66 6.75 8.11
CA ASN A 720 -20.07 8.09 7.65
C ASN A 720 -20.23 9.11 8.79
N ALA A 721 -20.11 8.68 10.05
CA ALA A 721 -20.37 9.51 11.21
C ALA A 721 -19.10 10.25 11.66
N ALA A 722 -19.17 11.57 11.65
CA ALA A 722 -18.10 12.43 12.13
C ALA A 722 -18.14 12.61 13.66
N PRO A 723 -16.99 12.65 14.36
CA PRO A 723 -16.98 12.97 15.78
C PRO A 723 -17.34 14.45 16.02
N VAL A 724 -18.06 14.73 17.11
CA VAL A 724 -18.34 16.11 17.56
C VAL A 724 -17.98 16.28 19.03
N PHE A 725 -17.33 17.41 19.33
CA PHE A 725 -16.84 17.75 20.66
C PHE A 725 -17.83 18.61 21.42
N VAL A 726 -18.02 18.27 22.70
CA VAL A 726 -18.84 18.98 23.66
C VAL A 726 -17.96 19.44 24.81
N GLY A 727 -17.61 20.72 24.78
CA GLY A 727 -16.93 21.44 25.87
C GLY A 727 -17.72 22.67 26.27
N VAL A 728 -17.06 23.76 26.66
CA VAL A 728 -17.76 25.02 26.95
C VAL A 728 -18.41 25.59 25.67
N PRO A 729 -19.70 25.96 25.70
CA PRO A 729 -20.39 26.52 24.54
C PRO A 729 -19.74 27.78 23.96
N SER A 730 -19.73 27.87 22.63
CA SER A 730 -19.09 28.96 21.87
C SER A 730 -20.05 29.74 20.97
N LEU A 731 -21.34 29.36 20.92
CA LEU A 731 -22.34 30.07 20.10
C LEU A 731 -22.58 31.50 20.63
N SER A 732 -23.20 32.33 19.80
CA SER A 732 -23.55 33.71 20.14
C SER A 732 -25.06 33.90 20.05
N TRP A 733 -25.78 33.55 21.11
CA TRP A 733 -27.22 33.80 21.20
C TRP A 733 -27.52 35.21 21.75
N PRO A 734 -28.60 35.87 21.27
CA PRO A 734 -29.05 37.14 21.83
C PRO A 734 -29.32 37.02 23.33
N THR A 735 -28.98 38.06 24.09
CA THR A 735 -29.18 38.13 25.56
C THR A 735 -30.50 38.83 25.93
N THR A 736 -31.38 39.01 24.95
CA THR A 736 -32.65 39.73 25.07
C THR A 736 -33.81 38.83 24.69
N SER A 737 -35.01 39.12 25.21
CA SER A 737 -36.27 38.48 24.83
C SER A 737 -36.33 38.16 23.32
N PRO A 738 -36.77 36.95 22.91
CA PRO A 738 -37.55 35.97 23.69
C PRO A 738 -36.76 35.00 24.58
N PHE A 739 -35.42 35.00 24.53
CA PHE A 739 -34.57 34.10 25.32
C PHE A 739 -33.48 34.94 26.02
N PRO A 740 -33.53 35.16 27.35
CA PRO A 740 -34.25 34.38 28.35
C PRO A 740 -35.69 34.83 28.63
N THR A 741 -36.50 33.91 29.17
CA THR A 741 -37.86 34.19 29.69
C THR A 741 -37.87 34.69 31.15
N THR A 742 -36.75 34.55 31.87
CA THR A 742 -36.56 34.99 33.27
C THR A 742 -35.19 35.66 33.46
N THR A 743 -35.09 36.60 34.40
CA THR A 743 -33.83 37.28 34.74
C THR A 743 -32.83 36.30 35.37
N GLY A 744 -31.61 36.20 34.82
CA GLY A 744 -30.55 35.31 35.32
C GLY A 744 -30.45 33.94 34.62
N ASN A 745 -31.18 33.73 33.52
CA ASN A 745 -31.13 32.51 32.71
C ASN A 745 -30.72 32.81 31.24
N SER A 746 -29.95 33.87 31.03
CA SER A 746 -29.49 34.24 29.68
C SER A 746 -28.47 33.22 29.16
N TYR A 747 -28.25 33.22 27.84
CA TYR A 747 -27.20 32.38 27.26
C TYR A 747 -25.81 32.73 27.82
N THR A 748 -25.58 34.00 28.16
CA THR A 748 -24.36 34.44 28.83
C THR A 748 -24.22 33.83 30.22
N ASP A 749 -25.31 33.72 30.99
CA ASP A 749 -25.28 33.08 32.32
C ASP A 749 -24.97 31.59 32.20
N PHE A 750 -25.58 30.90 31.22
CA PHE A 750 -25.31 29.50 30.91
C PHE A 750 -23.84 29.26 30.53
N ARG A 751 -23.32 30.04 29.59
CA ARG A 751 -21.91 29.97 29.18
C ARG A 751 -20.96 30.32 30.32
N TYR A 752 -21.26 31.35 31.10
CA TYR A 752 -20.42 31.79 32.22
C TYR A 752 -20.39 30.76 33.35
N GLY A 753 -21.52 30.11 33.64
CA GLY A 753 -21.59 28.98 34.56
C GLY A 753 -20.65 27.84 34.14
N LEU A 754 -20.66 27.49 32.85
CA LEU A 754 -19.76 26.48 32.28
C LEU A 754 -18.29 26.93 32.17
N LEU A 755 -17.99 28.24 32.22
CA LEU A 755 -16.62 28.73 32.35
C LEU A 755 -16.10 28.65 33.80
N LEU A 756 -16.97 28.84 34.80
CA LEU A 756 -16.61 28.75 36.22
C LEU A 756 -16.52 27.31 36.71
N THR A 757 -17.43 26.46 36.25
CA THR A 757 -17.46 25.02 36.55
C THR A 757 -17.60 24.25 35.24
N PRO A 758 -16.49 24.02 34.52
CA PRO A 758 -16.51 23.30 33.26
C PRO A 758 -17.11 21.91 33.39
N ARG A 759 -17.97 21.55 32.44
CA ARG A 759 -18.41 20.16 32.26
C ARG A 759 -17.24 19.32 31.77
N THR A 760 -17.29 18.02 32.03
CA THR A 760 -16.39 17.06 31.38
C THR A 760 -16.49 17.21 29.86
N GLU A 761 -15.34 17.31 29.20
CA GLU A 761 -15.27 17.40 27.76
C GLU A 761 -15.47 16.01 27.14
N VAL A 762 -16.38 15.92 26.18
CA VAL A 762 -16.80 14.64 25.59
C VAL A 762 -16.77 14.73 24.07
N VAL A 763 -16.27 13.68 23.43
CA VAL A 763 -16.34 13.49 21.98
C VAL A 763 -17.41 12.45 21.68
N TYR A 764 -18.40 12.83 20.89
CA TYR A 764 -19.51 11.96 20.50
C TYR A 764 -19.39 11.53 19.04
N VAL A 765 -19.64 10.25 18.76
CA VAL A 765 -19.58 9.70 17.40
C VAL A 765 -20.57 8.54 17.26
N GLY A 766 -21.19 8.42 16.09
CA GLY A 766 -22.06 7.28 15.75
C GLY A 766 -21.23 6.10 15.23
N ALA A 767 -21.60 4.88 15.60
CA ALA A 767 -20.95 3.66 15.15
C ALA A 767 -21.96 2.60 14.71
N ASN A 768 -21.50 1.71 13.83
CA ASN A 768 -22.30 0.65 13.22
C ASN A 768 -22.37 -0.64 14.07
N ASP A 769 -22.02 -0.56 15.35
CA ASP A 769 -22.39 -1.52 16.39
C ASP A 769 -23.75 -1.18 17.04
N GLY A 770 -24.50 -0.24 16.47
CA GLY A 770 -25.83 0.14 16.94
C GLY A 770 -25.84 1.36 17.86
N MET A 771 -24.69 1.98 18.14
CA MET A 771 -24.55 2.94 19.23
C MET A 771 -24.06 4.32 18.76
N LEU A 772 -24.54 5.37 19.44
CA LEU A 772 -23.78 6.61 19.59
C LEU A 772 -22.90 6.46 20.83
N HIS A 773 -21.59 6.67 20.70
CA HIS A 773 -20.65 6.66 21.81
C HIS A 773 -20.29 8.07 22.24
N GLY A 774 -20.01 8.25 23.53
CA GLY A 774 -19.44 9.47 24.12
C GLY A 774 -18.18 9.13 24.92
N PHE A 775 -17.03 9.60 24.45
CA PHE A 775 -15.72 9.35 25.05
C PHE A 775 -15.19 10.58 25.76
N ASN A 776 -14.53 10.38 26.90
CA ASN A 776 -13.79 11.44 27.57
C ASN A 776 -12.72 11.98 26.64
N ALA A 777 -12.78 13.28 26.32
CA ALA A 777 -11.89 13.92 25.36
C ALA A 777 -10.40 13.78 25.72
N SER A 778 -10.06 13.77 27.02
CA SER A 778 -8.67 13.70 27.48
C SER A 778 -8.13 12.28 27.61
N THR A 779 -8.98 11.29 27.91
CA THR A 779 -8.52 9.94 28.28
C THR A 779 -8.96 8.83 27.33
N GLY A 780 -9.89 9.10 26.40
CA GLY A 780 -10.47 8.09 25.52
C GLY A 780 -11.41 7.09 26.22
N ALA A 781 -11.65 7.27 27.52
CA ALA A 781 -12.52 6.38 28.27
C ALA A 781 -13.98 6.58 27.85
N GLU A 782 -14.67 5.49 27.51
CA GLU A 782 -16.09 5.53 27.19
C GLU A 782 -16.91 5.93 28.43
N LEU A 783 -17.62 7.06 28.33
CA LEU A 783 -18.47 7.59 29.41
C LEU A 783 -19.93 7.15 29.27
N LEU A 784 -20.39 7.01 28.02
CA LEU A 784 -21.76 6.72 27.67
C LEU A 784 -21.82 6.06 26.29
N ALA A 785 -22.74 5.12 26.10
CA ALA A 785 -23.25 4.76 24.78
C ALA A 785 -24.78 4.76 24.76
N TYR A 786 -25.37 5.16 23.64
CA TYR A 786 -26.81 5.23 23.42
C TYR A 786 -27.23 4.41 22.20
N ILE A 787 -28.18 3.50 22.41
CA ILE A 787 -28.80 2.69 21.36
C ILE A 787 -30.18 3.26 21.04
N PRO A 788 -30.41 3.80 19.83
CA PRO A 788 -31.71 4.33 19.47
C PRO A 788 -32.75 3.22 19.28
N ASN A 789 -34.02 3.53 19.56
CA ASN A 789 -35.11 2.56 19.43
C ASN A 789 -35.29 2.03 17.99
N PHE A 790 -34.92 2.81 16.96
CA PHE A 790 -35.00 2.37 15.57
C PHE A 790 -33.95 1.32 15.18
N ALA A 791 -32.92 1.12 16.00
CA ALA A 791 -31.90 0.10 15.75
C ALA A 791 -32.43 -1.33 16.01
N TYR A 792 -33.61 -1.47 16.63
CA TYR A 792 -34.21 -2.76 16.90
C TYR A 792 -35.10 -3.23 15.74
N SER A 793 -34.96 -4.50 15.35
CA SER A 793 -35.78 -5.14 14.31
C SER A 793 -35.78 -6.66 14.53
N SER A 794 -36.88 -7.34 14.20
CA SER A 794 -36.94 -8.80 14.21
C SER A 794 -36.73 -9.42 12.83
N SER A 795 -36.37 -8.61 11.82
CA SER A 795 -35.99 -9.08 10.49
C SER A 795 -34.64 -9.78 10.56
N SER A 796 -34.45 -10.90 9.85
CA SER A 796 -33.26 -11.75 9.97
C SER A 796 -31.91 -11.10 9.59
N ASN A 797 -31.93 -9.92 8.97
CA ASN A 797 -30.74 -9.19 8.50
C ASN A 797 -30.75 -7.71 8.92
N GLU A 798 -31.48 -7.40 9.99
CA GLU A 798 -31.57 -6.07 10.59
C GLU A 798 -31.69 -6.25 12.11
N GLY A 799 -31.72 -5.16 12.88
CA GLY A 799 -31.89 -5.26 14.32
C GLY A 799 -30.57 -5.55 15.02
N LEU A 800 -30.57 -5.44 16.35
CA LEU A 800 -29.32 -5.59 17.10
C LEU A 800 -28.87 -7.05 17.17
N HIS A 801 -29.79 -8.02 17.08
CA HIS A 801 -29.42 -9.43 17.03
C HIS A 801 -28.52 -9.78 15.84
N TYR A 802 -28.69 -9.10 14.72
CA TYR A 802 -27.93 -9.36 13.50
C TYR A 802 -26.43 -9.07 13.68
N LEU A 803 -26.07 -8.13 14.57
CA LEU A 803 -24.68 -7.88 14.94
C LEU A 803 -23.97 -9.09 15.52
N ALA A 804 -24.70 -10.07 16.06
CA ALA A 804 -24.12 -11.29 16.63
C ALA A 804 -24.02 -12.44 15.60
N ASP A 805 -24.66 -12.31 14.43
CA ASP A 805 -24.77 -13.39 13.45
C ASP A 805 -23.40 -13.77 12.83
N PRO A 806 -22.96 -15.05 12.88
CA PRO A 806 -21.75 -15.51 12.21
C PRO A 806 -21.70 -15.24 10.69
N LEU A 807 -22.86 -15.06 10.04
CA LEU A 807 -23.02 -14.70 8.64
C LEU A 807 -23.34 -13.21 8.45
N TYR A 808 -22.99 -12.38 9.42
CA TYR A 808 -23.15 -10.93 9.35
C TYR A 808 -22.51 -10.38 8.07
N SER A 809 -23.36 -9.83 7.21
CA SER A 809 -22.98 -8.91 6.16
C SER A 809 -23.17 -7.51 6.70
N HIS A 810 -22.26 -6.60 6.36
CA HIS A 810 -22.28 -5.27 6.94
C HIS A 810 -23.62 -4.57 6.79
N HIS A 811 -24.12 -4.02 7.90
CA HIS A 811 -25.32 -3.22 7.99
C HIS A 811 -24.98 -1.93 8.72
N TYR A 812 -25.40 -0.80 8.17
CA TYR A 812 -25.26 0.48 8.86
C TYR A 812 -26.23 0.54 10.05
N TYR A 813 -25.87 1.22 11.13
CA TYR A 813 -26.79 1.48 12.24
C TYR A 813 -26.84 2.98 12.55
N VAL A 814 -25.98 3.47 13.45
CA VAL A 814 -25.92 4.89 13.83
C VAL A 814 -24.88 5.59 12.96
N ASP A 815 -25.27 5.88 11.73
CA ASP A 815 -24.34 6.31 10.67
C ASP A 815 -24.48 7.81 10.29
N LEU A 816 -25.38 8.54 10.96
CA LEU A 816 -25.47 10.00 10.81
C LEU A 816 -24.48 10.71 11.74
N SER A 817 -23.64 11.59 11.19
CA SER A 817 -22.81 12.49 11.99
C SER A 817 -23.65 13.25 13.02
N PRO A 818 -23.39 13.11 14.32
CA PRO A 818 -24.10 13.87 15.32
C PRO A 818 -23.92 15.38 15.06
N THR A 819 -24.93 16.16 15.37
CA THR A 819 -24.88 17.62 15.33
C THR A 819 -25.24 18.16 16.69
N ILE A 820 -24.58 19.23 17.12
CA ILE A 820 -24.76 19.80 18.46
C ILE A 820 -25.18 21.25 18.33
N SER A 821 -26.17 21.63 19.13
CA SER A 821 -26.61 23.00 19.22
C SER A 821 -27.10 23.29 20.63
N ASP A 822 -26.92 24.53 21.08
CA ASP A 822 -27.55 24.97 22.31
C ASP A 822 -28.97 25.46 22.02
N ALA A 823 -29.92 25.02 22.83
CA ALA A 823 -31.31 25.40 22.72
C ALA A 823 -31.88 25.79 24.08
N TYR A 824 -32.80 26.75 24.07
CA TYR A 824 -33.57 27.14 25.24
C TYR A 824 -34.88 26.36 25.26
N ILE A 825 -34.95 25.32 26.09
CA ILE A 825 -36.08 24.38 26.13
C ILE A 825 -36.43 24.00 27.57
N ASP A 826 -37.66 23.54 27.79
CA ASP A 826 -38.06 22.87 29.01
C ASP A 826 -37.74 21.36 28.89
N SER A 827 -36.75 20.90 29.64
CA SER A 827 -36.36 19.49 29.73
C SER A 827 -37.08 18.74 30.87
N GLY A 828 -38.13 19.33 31.45
CA GLY A 828 -38.88 18.80 32.59
C GLY A 828 -38.56 19.49 33.93
N SER A 829 -37.70 20.51 33.92
CA SER A 829 -37.32 21.33 35.07
C SER A 829 -37.56 22.83 34.86
N GLY A 830 -38.35 23.21 33.86
CA GLY A 830 -38.57 24.58 33.41
C GLY A 830 -37.62 25.00 32.29
N ASP A 831 -37.96 26.09 31.59
CA ASP A 831 -37.17 26.58 30.46
C ASP A 831 -35.74 26.95 30.88
N ALA A 832 -34.75 26.35 30.25
CA ALA A 832 -33.33 26.70 30.43
C ALA A 832 -32.52 26.42 29.17
N TRP A 833 -31.29 26.95 29.13
CA TRP A 833 -30.33 26.60 28.08
C TRP A 833 -29.77 25.20 28.31
N HIS A 834 -29.79 24.39 27.26
CA HIS A 834 -29.24 23.03 27.20
C HIS A 834 -28.41 22.88 25.92
N SER A 835 -27.34 22.08 25.96
CA SER A 835 -26.69 21.60 24.73
C SER A 835 -27.38 20.31 24.31
N ILE A 836 -27.95 20.29 23.11
CA ILE A 836 -28.66 19.15 22.54
C ILE A 836 -27.77 18.50 21.49
N LEU A 837 -27.64 17.19 21.54
CA LEU A 837 -27.02 16.39 20.50
C LEU A 837 -28.09 15.68 19.67
N ILE A 838 -28.07 15.87 18.36
CA ILE A 838 -28.97 15.20 17.42
C ILE A 838 -28.15 14.20 16.60
N GLY A 839 -28.55 12.94 16.62
CA GLY A 839 -27.98 11.87 15.79
C GLY A 839 -29.07 11.09 15.07
N GLY A 840 -28.69 10.06 14.31
CA GLY A 840 -29.65 9.30 13.52
C GLY A 840 -29.05 8.14 12.74
N GLY A 841 -29.93 7.44 12.02
CA GLY A 841 -29.57 6.19 11.34
C GLY A 841 -28.91 6.36 9.97
N ARG A 842 -29.21 7.44 9.23
CA ARG A 842 -28.81 7.60 7.81
C ARG A 842 -29.12 6.33 7.00
N SER A 843 -28.11 5.60 6.54
CA SER A 843 -28.26 4.34 5.79
C SER A 843 -28.71 3.17 6.68
N GLY A 844 -28.54 3.30 8.00
CA GLY A 844 -28.85 2.28 9.00
C GLY A 844 -30.25 2.31 9.60
N GLY A 845 -31.11 3.21 9.13
CA GLY A 845 -32.51 3.21 9.53
C GLY A 845 -33.19 4.57 9.48
N ARG A 846 -34.52 4.53 9.43
CA ARG A 846 -35.35 5.74 9.41
C ARG A 846 -35.60 6.22 10.84
N GLY A 847 -34.70 7.04 11.36
CA GLY A 847 -34.91 7.70 12.65
C GLY A 847 -33.85 8.73 12.99
N LEU A 848 -34.26 9.73 13.78
CA LEU A 848 -33.42 10.70 14.45
C LEU A 848 -33.65 10.58 15.95
N PHE A 849 -32.64 10.91 16.74
CA PHE A 849 -32.75 11.02 18.19
C PHE A 849 -32.12 12.33 18.66
N ALA A 850 -32.54 12.81 19.82
CA ALA A 850 -31.98 13.96 20.51
C ALA A 850 -31.62 13.56 21.95
N LEU A 851 -30.41 13.88 22.39
CA LEU A 851 -29.89 13.64 23.74
C LEU A 851 -29.56 14.96 24.44
#